data_AF-A0A945RZW6-F1
#
_entry.id   AF-A0A945RZW6-F1
#
_cell.length_a   1.000
_cell.length_b   1.000
_cell.length_c   1.000
_cell.angle_alpha   90.00
_cell.angle_beta   90.00
_cell.angle_gamma   90.00
#
_symmetry.space_group_name_H-M   'P 1'
#
loop_
_entity.id
_entity.type
_entity.pdbx_description
1 polymer ?
#
loop_
_entity_poly.entity_id
_entity_poly.type
_entity_poly.pdbx_seq_one_letter_code
_entity_poly.pdbx_strand_id
1 'polypeptide(L)'
;MSRFRSSFLFCLVLCFCSQRGITATLLFDFEEDAEISLWHDEGKDTLGKDKRLAASTVLAASGKQAMRFFTPAWRPEEHGGRQKWPAFEGTPPIGDWERFDRLVFEIVNTTAVPQKLMLFITDSKKATRSGLPHRELLAPHGYTQAVVELRKGFAARKIASGDIQRMHFYTEDPPEDMTIVLDRFLLLEPGESVPAPQRQFVDDFVALQKPAVDGARAGIGEACEEMLGQATGSAQVAEWVRTEREALLSQVSSLALAASSDASLGLMLPGKLSRLRDQVAWMQSVLATRLAFERIRPQVAQDAESGRGIVVGTVDSMTKVLPRAALPELEISPAVELAAARNETESFQVVVLPMEASAQDVSLRVGELLSADGDRLAADVVTSSVVGYVETKERPPYGASHVGWWPDPILDFMSSTEIAKGDAQAYWVRVKPPKAQPAGRYSGTLEVLQSGRVAFRFRLLVNVYGFSLPDTSPLPMAITFAPHDHPTNETRALQAEWRKSANYPVVGWRKHKALWGEFLADYFITYDSLYAYKNRGPDFDILARLHTQGRLGRFNLGYYGKCPAAPDGIAAWQKTVIDRIRPRYERARELGLLDHAYIYGCDEHRKEDFPQVERAAARIKAAFPDVMVMTTTYDHSFGADSVITSMDAWCPLTPRYDMEKATVARKHGKEVWWYICCGPRHPHANMFIEYPAIEGRLLMGAMTAKYRPDGFLYYQISIWNSQHPIDSGPFTHWDPRSWTTYHGDGSWTCVGPKGTPLPTIRLENFRDGLEDYAYYRILEATSAAVTAKEERGVPRGDWSARARALMEVPQDVVKSMKDYTRDPGVLYRYRNALGNCINEAPIAPVSPWDQ
;
A
#
# COMPACT_ATOMS: atom_id res chain seq x y z
N MET A 1 12.90 35.45 76.12
CA MET A 1 14.32 35.02 76.03
C MET A 1 14.38 33.59 75.54
N SER A 2 15.48 33.19 74.92
CA SER A 2 15.60 32.12 73.93
C SER A 2 15.62 30.67 74.47
N ARG A 3 15.27 29.73 73.56
CA ARG A 3 15.86 28.40 73.28
C ARG A 3 15.38 27.11 74.01
N PHE A 4 14.83 26.21 73.17
CA PHE A 4 15.14 24.78 72.92
C PHE A 4 14.95 23.67 74.00
N ARG A 5 14.11 22.67 73.65
CA ARG A 5 14.37 21.19 73.53
C ARG A 5 13.01 20.42 73.45
N SER A 6 12.63 19.82 72.31
CA SER A 6 12.77 18.39 71.94
C SER A 6 12.20 17.36 72.93
N SER A 7 11.08 16.70 72.59
CA SER A 7 11.01 15.29 72.10
C SER A 7 9.71 14.55 72.43
N PHE A 8 9.11 13.98 71.37
CA PHE A 8 8.32 12.71 71.28
C PHE A 8 7.01 12.57 72.08
N LEU A 9 5.96 11.85 71.66
CA LEU A 9 5.43 11.27 70.41
C LEU A 9 4.20 10.47 70.90
N PHE A 10 3.00 10.63 70.33
CA PHE A 10 2.12 9.48 70.07
C PHE A 10 1.07 9.82 69.01
N CYS A 11 1.02 8.95 68.02
CA CYS A 11 0.14 8.97 66.85
C CYS A 11 -1.32 8.65 67.22
N LEU A 12 -2.26 9.22 66.47
CA LEU A 12 -3.43 8.49 66.01
C LEU A 12 -3.63 8.76 64.51
N VAL A 13 -3.66 7.67 63.75
CA VAL A 13 -3.80 7.59 62.30
C VAL A 13 -5.28 7.73 61.94
N LEU A 14 -5.60 8.65 61.00
CA LEU A 14 -6.83 8.62 60.21
C LEU A 14 -6.43 8.42 58.74
N CYS A 15 -7.01 7.38 58.14
CA CYS A 15 -6.80 6.97 56.77
C CYS A 15 -7.20 8.07 55.78
N PHE A 16 -6.25 8.50 54.95
CA PHE A 16 -6.55 9.13 53.66
C PHE A 16 -6.26 8.11 52.54
N CYS A 17 -7.27 7.80 51.74
CA CYS A 17 -7.07 7.19 50.43
C CYS A 17 -6.23 8.15 49.57
N SER A 18 -5.06 7.70 49.11
CA SER A 18 -4.22 8.47 48.20
C SER A 18 -4.77 8.40 46.76
N GLN A 19 -5.55 9.39 46.36
CA GLN A 19 -5.58 9.79 44.95
C GLN A 19 -4.22 10.44 44.66
N ARG A 20 -3.45 9.92 43.69
CA ARG A 20 -2.29 10.64 43.15
C ARG A 20 -2.83 11.93 42.51
N GLY A 21 -2.64 13.06 43.19
CA GLY A 21 -3.04 14.38 42.69
C GLY A 21 -2.26 14.73 41.43
N ILE A 22 -2.94 15.40 40.50
CA ILE A 22 -2.37 16.01 39.30
C ILE A 22 -1.51 17.21 39.75
N THR A 23 -0.22 17.24 39.41
CA THR A 23 0.75 18.29 39.79
C THR A 23 1.28 19.06 38.58
N ALA A 24 0.42 19.28 37.58
CA ALA A 24 0.75 20.08 36.41
C ALA A 24 1.29 21.47 36.81
N THR A 25 2.40 21.89 36.22
CA THR A 25 3.01 23.20 36.49
C THR A 25 2.44 24.25 35.54
N LEU A 26 1.79 25.29 36.07
CA LEU A 26 1.21 26.37 35.29
C LEU A 26 2.27 27.38 34.83
N LEU A 27 2.27 27.70 33.53
CA LEU A 27 3.07 28.76 32.93
C LEU A 27 2.25 30.04 32.73
N PHE A 28 1.07 29.94 32.14
CA PHE A 28 0.18 31.06 31.88
C PHE A 28 -1.27 30.56 31.96
N ASP A 29 -2.13 31.28 32.68
CA ASP A 29 -3.59 31.10 32.62
C ASP A 29 -4.32 32.34 32.08
N PHE A 30 -3.59 33.43 31.83
CA PHE A 30 -4.11 34.69 31.29
C PHE A 30 -5.23 35.32 32.11
N GLU A 31 -5.28 35.05 33.42
CA GLU A 31 -6.25 35.64 34.33
C GLU A 31 -5.94 37.11 34.68
N GLU A 32 -4.69 37.55 34.45
CA GLU A 32 -4.25 38.93 34.65
C GLU A 32 -3.81 39.59 33.34
N ASP A 33 -4.26 40.82 33.09
CA ASP A 33 -3.85 41.62 31.91
C ASP A 33 -2.33 41.81 31.81
N ALA A 34 -1.63 41.70 32.96
CA ALA A 34 -0.18 41.72 33.03
C ALA A 34 0.45 40.55 32.25
N GLU A 35 -0.13 39.35 32.29
CA GLU A 35 0.38 38.18 31.56
C GLU A 35 0.25 38.35 30.05
N ILE A 36 -0.87 38.91 29.57
CA ILE A 36 -1.08 39.20 28.14
C ILE A 36 -0.09 40.27 27.67
N SER A 37 0.22 41.24 28.53
CA SER A 37 1.15 42.32 28.23
C SER A 37 2.62 41.87 28.14
N LEU A 38 2.96 40.65 28.59
CA LEU A 38 4.29 40.06 28.42
C LEU A 38 4.60 39.67 26.98
N TRP A 39 3.57 39.54 26.13
CA TRP A 39 3.71 39.08 24.76
C TRP A 39 3.83 40.25 23.77
N HIS A 40 4.85 40.19 22.92
CA HIS A 40 5.24 41.30 22.03
C HIS A 40 5.74 40.78 20.67
N ASP A 41 5.99 41.66 19.69
CA ASP A 41 6.60 41.26 18.42
C ASP A 41 8.07 40.79 18.64
N GLU A 42 8.59 39.97 17.71
CA GLU A 42 10.00 39.52 17.76
C GLU A 42 10.98 40.69 17.84
N GLY A 43 11.81 40.70 18.89
CA GLY A 43 12.84 41.71 19.12
C GLY A 43 12.33 43.12 19.43
N LYS A 44 11.08 43.27 19.90
CA LYS A 44 10.48 44.55 20.33
C LYS A 44 9.85 44.41 21.72
N ASP A 45 9.50 45.53 22.34
CA ASP A 45 8.76 45.53 23.62
C ASP A 45 7.24 45.73 23.43
N THR A 46 6.76 45.79 22.18
CA THR A 46 5.36 46.07 21.85
C THR A 46 4.88 45.23 20.67
N LEU A 47 3.56 45.02 20.59
CA LEU A 47 2.91 44.33 19.47
C LEU A 47 2.67 45.28 18.28
N GLY A 48 2.77 44.77 17.05
CA GLY A 48 2.45 45.53 15.85
C GLY A 48 0.98 45.98 15.79
N LYS A 49 0.71 47.15 15.19
CA LYS A 49 -0.64 47.75 15.09
C LYS A 49 -1.65 46.92 14.30
N ASP A 50 -1.18 45.99 13.48
CA ASP A 50 -1.97 45.08 12.67
C ASP A 50 -2.36 43.80 13.43
N LYS A 51 -1.93 43.64 14.67
CA LYS A 51 -2.21 42.47 15.51
C LYS A 51 -2.77 42.95 16.84
N ARG A 52 -3.55 42.10 17.50
CA ARG A 52 -4.06 42.38 18.84
C ARG A 52 -4.04 41.13 19.70
N LEU A 53 -3.43 41.25 20.87
CA LEU A 53 -3.63 40.34 21.99
C LEU A 53 -4.57 41.03 22.98
N ALA A 54 -5.58 40.34 23.48
CA ALA A 54 -6.54 40.88 24.42
C ALA A 54 -7.15 39.78 25.28
N ALA A 55 -7.53 40.11 26.51
CA ALA A 55 -8.31 39.22 27.34
C ALA A 55 -9.66 38.88 26.67
N SER A 56 -10.10 37.64 26.88
CA SER A 56 -11.40 37.13 26.45
C SER A 56 -12.04 36.35 27.58
N THR A 57 -13.26 36.73 27.95
CA THR A 57 -14.07 36.04 28.96
C THR A 57 -14.92 34.92 28.37
N VAL A 58 -14.71 34.59 27.10
CA VAL A 58 -15.48 33.60 26.33
C VAL A 58 -14.48 32.57 25.85
N LEU A 59 -14.80 31.28 25.98
CA LEU A 59 -13.89 30.17 25.64
C LEU A 59 -12.60 30.16 26.49
N ALA A 60 -12.69 30.56 27.76
CA ALA A 60 -11.63 30.31 28.75
C ALA A 60 -11.70 28.83 29.21
N ALA A 61 -10.71 28.04 28.84
CA ALA A 61 -10.58 26.61 29.15
C ALA A 61 -10.38 26.34 30.63
N SER A 62 -9.84 27.31 31.37
CA SER A 62 -9.85 27.38 32.83
C SER A 62 -10.12 28.80 33.30
N GLY A 63 -10.34 28.98 34.61
CA GLY A 63 -10.48 30.31 35.19
C GLY A 63 -11.63 31.13 34.57
N LYS A 64 -11.42 32.43 34.41
CA LYS A 64 -12.39 33.41 33.91
C LYS A 64 -11.97 34.06 32.58
N GLN A 65 -10.69 34.02 32.23
CA GLN A 65 -10.14 34.74 31.09
C GLN A 65 -9.17 33.86 30.30
N ALA A 66 -9.03 34.18 29.02
CA ALA A 66 -8.06 33.59 28.12
C ALA A 66 -7.46 34.68 27.22
N MET A 67 -6.37 34.37 26.53
CA MET A 67 -5.76 35.29 25.59
C MET A 67 -6.35 35.11 24.19
N ARG A 68 -6.99 36.15 23.65
CA ARG A 68 -7.41 36.20 22.25
C ARG A 68 -6.35 36.85 21.39
N PHE A 69 -5.93 36.15 20.34
CA PHE A 69 -5.05 36.67 19.29
C PHE A 69 -5.84 36.95 18.01
N PHE A 70 -5.75 38.20 17.55
CA PHE A 70 -6.32 38.67 16.29
C PHE A 70 -5.23 39.15 15.32
N THR A 71 -5.38 38.81 14.04
CA THR A 71 -4.62 39.41 12.93
C THR A 71 -5.46 39.41 11.64
N PRO A 72 -5.35 40.43 10.78
CA PRO A 72 -6.16 40.51 9.56
C PRO A 72 -5.71 39.49 8.51
N ALA A 73 -6.62 39.21 7.57
CA ALA A 73 -6.35 38.41 6.40
C ALA A 73 -5.09 38.88 5.66
N TRP A 74 -4.32 37.95 5.11
CA TRP A 74 -3.21 38.28 4.24
C TRP A 74 -3.73 38.78 2.89
N ARG A 75 -3.33 40.01 2.54
CA ARG A 75 -3.64 40.66 1.27
C ARG A 75 -2.34 40.89 0.51
N PRO A 76 -2.00 40.01 -0.45
CA PRO A 76 -0.71 40.08 -1.16
C PRO A 76 -0.49 41.44 -1.85
N GLU A 77 -1.57 42.06 -2.33
CA GLU A 77 -1.57 43.35 -3.01
C GLU A 77 -1.12 44.50 -2.10
N GLU A 78 -1.47 44.46 -0.81
CA GLU A 78 -1.09 45.48 0.19
C GLU A 78 0.37 45.32 0.66
N HIS A 79 1.02 44.20 0.32
CA HIS A 79 2.35 43.82 0.82
C HIS A 79 3.36 43.51 -0.30
N GLY A 80 3.07 43.90 -1.55
CA GLY A 80 3.98 43.72 -2.69
C GLY A 80 4.31 42.24 -2.98
N GLY A 81 3.36 41.34 -2.72
CA GLY A 81 3.50 39.89 -2.91
C GLY A 81 4.36 39.16 -1.87
N ARG A 82 4.87 39.85 -0.84
CA ARG A 82 5.64 39.20 0.24
C ARG A 82 4.71 38.49 1.22
N GLN A 83 5.11 37.30 1.66
CA GLN A 83 4.42 36.56 2.72
C GLN A 83 4.43 37.34 4.02
N LYS A 84 3.33 37.22 4.78
CA LYS A 84 3.18 37.85 6.09
C LYS A 84 3.15 36.79 7.17
N TRP A 85 4.01 36.95 8.16
CA TRP A 85 4.09 36.05 9.32
C TRP A 85 3.69 36.80 10.59
N PRO A 86 2.38 37.03 10.84
CA PRO A 86 1.93 37.60 12.09
C PRO A 86 2.42 36.72 13.24
N ALA A 87 3.12 37.33 14.21
CA ALA A 87 3.76 36.62 15.30
C ALA A 87 3.69 37.43 16.60
N PHE A 88 3.88 36.73 17.71
CA PHE A 88 4.11 37.29 19.03
C PHE A 88 4.99 36.32 19.83
N GLU A 89 5.82 36.83 20.73
CA GLU A 89 6.70 36.04 21.58
C GLU A 89 6.67 36.52 23.02
N GLY A 90 6.99 35.63 23.93
CA GLY A 90 7.05 35.90 25.36
C GLY A 90 8.07 34.99 26.04
N THR A 91 8.56 35.45 27.18
CA THR A 91 9.47 34.68 28.05
C THR A 91 8.62 33.90 29.06
N PRO A 92 8.75 32.57 29.15
CA PRO A 92 8.03 31.79 30.15
C PRO A 92 8.51 32.18 31.56
N PRO A 93 7.63 32.22 32.58
CA PRO A 93 8.02 32.59 33.95
C PRO A 93 8.95 31.55 34.60
N ILE A 94 8.96 30.32 34.08
CA ILE A 94 9.86 29.25 34.49
C ILE A 94 10.73 28.90 33.27
N GLY A 95 12.05 29.04 33.40
CA GLY A 95 13.00 28.69 32.35
C GLY A 95 13.60 27.28 32.46
N ASP A 96 13.59 26.68 33.65
CA ASP A 96 14.09 25.32 33.86
C ASP A 96 12.98 24.27 33.63
N TRP A 97 13.06 23.59 32.49
CA TRP A 97 12.10 22.58 32.05
C TRP A 97 12.65 21.14 32.11
N GLU A 98 13.79 20.89 32.77
CA GLU A 98 14.49 19.58 32.70
C GLU A 98 13.64 18.38 33.15
N ARG A 99 12.74 18.59 34.10
CA ARG A 99 11.90 17.53 34.66
C ARG A 99 10.70 17.16 33.78
N PHE A 100 10.24 18.06 32.93
CA PHE A 100 9.01 17.91 32.15
C PHE A 100 9.25 17.11 30.86
N ASP A 101 8.20 16.48 30.36
CA ASP A 101 8.23 15.81 29.06
C ASP A 101 7.26 16.38 28.03
N ARG A 102 6.24 17.12 28.48
CA ARG A 102 5.21 17.70 27.61
C ARG A 102 4.89 19.14 28.02
N LEU A 103 4.70 20.01 27.03
CA LEU A 103 3.99 21.28 27.15
C LEU A 103 2.58 21.08 26.61
N VAL A 104 1.57 21.54 27.35
CA VAL A 104 0.16 21.48 26.94
C VAL A 104 -0.44 22.88 26.94
N PHE A 105 -1.26 23.20 25.94
CA PHE A 105 -2.06 24.43 25.93
C PHE A 105 -3.32 24.28 25.08
N GLU A 106 -4.34 25.06 25.39
CA GLU A 106 -5.61 25.07 24.65
C GLU A 106 -5.61 26.10 23.53
N ILE A 107 -6.20 25.71 22.39
CA ILE A 107 -6.39 26.57 21.24
C ILE A 107 -7.82 26.41 20.72
N VAL A 108 -8.53 27.52 20.57
CA VAL A 108 -9.82 27.57 19.86
C VAL A 108 -9.68 28.48 18.65
N ASN A 109 -9.98 27.96 17.46
CA ASN A 109 -10.21 28.78 16.28
C ASN A 109 -11.67 29.24 16.30
N THR A 110 -11.92 30.55 16.36
CA THR A 110 -13.30 31.08 16.38
C THR A 110 -13.80 31.49 14.99
N THR A 111 -12.99 31.28 13.95
CA THR A 111 -13.29 31.69 12.58
C THR A 111 -13.93 30.56 11.76
N ALA A 112 -14.62 30.93 10.68
CA ALA A 112 -15.32 30.02 9.79
C ALA A 112 -14.41 29.29 8.78
N VAL A 113 -13.12 29.61 8.75
CA VAL A 113 -12.12 28.99 7.88
C VAL A 113 -11.03 28.29 8.69
N PRO A 114 -10.35 27.26 8.14
CA PRO A 114 -9.22 26.65 8.82
C PRO A 114 -8.10 27.66 9.03
N GLN A 115 -7.48 27.62 10.21
CA GLN A 115 -6.37 28.49 10.59
C GLN A 115 -5.15 27.66 10.95
N LYS A 116 -4.00 28.31 11.06
CA LYS A 116 -2.77 27.66 11.49
C LYS A 116 -2.15 28.42 12.64
N LEU A 117 -1.65 27.70 13.65
CA LEU A 117 -0.79 28.27 14.68
C LEU A 117 0.49 27.44 14.81
N MET A 118 1.63 28.12 14.85
CA MET A 118 2.94 27.52 14.94
C MET A 118 3.65 28.09 16.17
N LEU A 119 4.50 27.27 16.77
CA LEU A 119 5.27 27.60 17.95
C LEU A 119 6.72 27.21 17.74
N PHE A 120 7.64 28.10 18.12
CA PHE A 120 9.03 27.78 18.39
C PHE A 120 9.33 27.94 19.87
N ILE A 121 10.01 26.94 20.45
CA ILE A 121 10.54 27.00 21.82
C ILE A 121 12.07 27.02 21.75
N THR A 122 12.71 28.03 22.35
CA THR A 122 14.16 28.23 22.30
C THR A 122 14.79 28.52 23.65
N ASP A 123 16.04 28.08 23.80
CA ASP A 123 16.93 28.46 24.90
C ASP A 123 17.67 29.79 24.63
N SER A 124 18.47 30.25 25.59
CA SER A 124 19.24 31.50 25.48
C SER A 124 20.29 31.52 24.35
N LYS A 125 20.68 30.36 23.80
CA LYS A 125 21.79 30.20 22.85
C LYS A 125 21.32 29.98 21.42
N LYS A 126 20.03 29.78 21.20
CA LYS A 126 19.46 29.41 19.90
C LYS A 126 18.60 30.53 19.34
N ALA A 127 18.79 30.85 18.07
CA ALA A 127 17.87 31.73 17.35
C ALA A 127 16.48 31.09 17.24
N THR A 128 15.41 31.90 17.28
CA THR A 128 13.99 31.50 17.27
C THR A 128 13.70 30.32 16.32
N ARG A 129 14.08 30.47 15.05
CA ARG A 129 13.79 29.49 13.97
C ARG A 129 14.60 28.18 14.08
N SER A 130 15.58 28.13 14.98
CA SER A 130 16.36 26.93 15.30
C SER A 130 15.81 26.18 16.51
N GLY A 131 14.73 26.67 17.12
CA GLY A 131 14.04 26.05 18.25
C GLY A 131 13.35 24.74 17.94
N LEU A 132 12.66 24.21 18.94
CA LEU A 132 11.72 23.10 18.77
C LEU A 132 10.46 23.63 18.07
N PRO A 133 10.17 23.22 16.81
CA PRO A 133 8.95 23.61 16.14
C PRO A 133 7.77 22.75 16.60
N HIS A 134 6.60 23.37 16.68
CA HIS A 134 5.31 22.70 16.77
C HIS A 134 4.32 23.41 15.85
N ARG A 135 3.38 22.66 15.27
CA ARG A 135 2.45 23.15 14.24
C ARG A 135 1.07 22.56 14.50
N GLU A 136 0.08 23.44 14.57
CA GLU A 136 -1.32 23.07 14.72
C GLU A 136 -2.14 23.58 13.53
N LEU A 137 -2.89 22.66 12.93
CA LEU A 137 -3.91 22.96 11.91
C LEU A 137 -5.25 22.99 12.61
N LEU A 138 -5.86 24.16 12.68
CA LEU A 138 -7.08 24.40 13.44
C LEU A 138 -8.27 24.36 12.48
N ALA A 139 -9.20 23.43 12.70
CA ALA A 139 -10.45 23.37 11.95
C ALA A 139 -11.30 24.63 12.17
N PRO A 140 -12.21 24.99 11.25
CA PRO A 140 -13.21 26.04 11.47
C PRO A 140 -13.97 25.81 12.78
N HIS A 141 -14.08 26.85 13.61
CA HIS A 141 -14.72 26.75 14.93
C HIS A 141 -14.17 25.59 15.79
N GLY A 142 -12.92 25.15 15.57
CA GLY A 142 -12.35 23.96 16.18
C GLY A 142 -11.64 24.22 17.51
N TYR A 143 -11.58 23.19 18.35
CA TYR A 143 -10.80 23.15 19.59
C TYR A 143 -9.70 22.08 19.51
N THR A 144 -8.50 22.44 19.95
CA THR A 144 -7.37 21.53 20.12
C THR A 144 -6.76 21.77 21.50
N GLN A 145 -6.41 20.67 22.17
CA GLN A 145 -5.47 20.68 23.29
C GLN A 145 -4.11 20.24 22.76
N ALA A 146 -3.25 21.21 22.44
CA ALA A 146 -1.96 20.96 21.83
C ALA A 146 -1.03 20.28 22.84
N VAL A 147 -0.36 19.20 22.44
CA VAL A 147 0.61 18.48 23.27
C VAL A 147 1.95 18.44 22.56
N VAL A 148 2.94 19.16 23.10
CA VAL A 148 4.27 19.29 22.53
C VAL A 148 5.24 18.38 23.26
N GLU A 149 5.75 17.36 22.56
CA GLU A 149 6.77 16.43 23.08
C GLU A 149 8.14 17.11 23.24
N LEU A 150 8.51 17.42 24.48
CA LEU A 150 9.69 18.24 24.80
C LEU A 150 10.99 17.43 24.73
N ARG A 151 11.06 16.27 25.39
CA ARG A 151 12.32 15.51 25.55
C ARG A 151 12.95 15.11 24.22
N LYS A 152 12.16 14.44 23.36
CA LYS A 152 12.61 14.00 22.03
C LYS A 152 12.94 15.21 21.14
N GLY A 153 12.12 16.25 21.23
CA GLY A 153 12.27 17.49 20.45
C GLY A 153 13.55 18.26 20.80
N PHE A 154 13.77 18.53 22.08
CA PHE A 154 14.94 19.23 22.60
C PHE A 154 16.23 18.47 22.33
N ALA A 155 16.26 17.15 22.53
CA ALA A 155 17.42 16.33 22.19
C ALA A 155 17.77 16.41 20.69
N ALA A 156 16.78 16.29 19.81
CA ALA A 156 16.99 16.35 18.36
C ALA A 156 17.49 17.73 17.89
N ARG A 157 17.05 18.81 18.54
CA ARG A 157 17.39 20.20 18.18
C ARG A 157 18.55 20.78 18.98
N LYS A 158 19.08 20.03 19.96
CA LYS A 158 20.12 20.45 20.91
C LYS A 158 19.71 21.72 21.66
N ILE A 159 18.49 21.72 22.20
CA ILE A 159 17.94 22.78 23.05
C ILE A 159 18.27 22.46 24.50
N ALA A 160 18.76 23.43 25.26
CA ALA A 160 19.02 23.32 26.69
C ALA A 160 17.72 23.45 27.48
N SER A 161 17.17 22.33 27.94
CA SER A 161 15.90 22.30 28.68
C SER A 161 15.94 23.07 30.00
N GLY A 162 17.11 23.25 30.63
CA GLY A 162 17.25 24.03 31.87
C GLY A 162 17.29 25.56 31.69
N ASP A 163 17.17 26.06 30.46
CA ASP A 163 17.37 27.48 30.14
C ASP A 163 16.45 27.94 28.99
N ILE A 164 15.17 27.56 29.05
CA ILE A 164 14.16 28.01 28.08
C ILE A 164 13.88 29.49 28.31
N GLN A 165 14.02 30.29 27.25
CA GLN A 165 13.90 31.74 27.31
C GLN A 165 12.77 32.30 26.46
N ARG A 166 12.25 31.54 25.49
CA ARG A 166 11.31 32.10 24.52
C ARG A 166 10.32 31.07 24.00
N MET A 167 9.06 31.51 23.97
CA MET A 167 7.96 30.89 23.25
C MET A 167 7.53 31.87 22.16
N HIS A 168 7.72 31.50 20.90
CA HIS A 168 7.42 32.34 19.75
C HIS A 168 6.28 31.72 18.93
N PHE A 169 5.11 32.34 18.99
CA PHE A 169 3.94 31.96 18.23
C PHE A 169 3.85 32.75 16.94
N TYR A 170 3.48 32.09 15.85
CA TYR A 170 3.27 32.75 14.58
C TYR A 170 2.22 32.03 13.74
N THR A 171 1.69 32.72 12.75
CA THR A 171 0.89 32.15 11.66
C THR A 171 1.47 32.54 10.31
N GLU A 172 1.07 31.84 9.26
CA GLU A 172 1.54 32.06 7.89
C GLU A 172 0.33 32.37 7.01
N ASP A 173 0.30 33.58 6.43
CA ASP A 173 -0.64 33.98 5.38
C ASP A 173 -2.13 33.63 5.70
N PRO A 174 -2.73 34.19 6.77
CA PRO A 174 -4.09 33.83 7.17
C PRO A 174 -5.10 34.13 6.04
N PRO A 175 -5.95 33.18 5.65
CA PRO A 175 -6.82 33.33 4.48
C PRO A 175 -7.96 34.33 4.69
N GLU A 176 -8.36 34.53 5.94
CA GLU A 176 -9.33 35.53 6.40
C GLU A 176 -8.82 36.16 7.70
N ASP A 177 -9.54 37.16 8.21
CA ASP A 177 -9.27 37.73 9.52
C ASP A 177 -9.26 36.61 10.58
N MET A 178 -8.08 36.36 11.15
CA MET A 178 -7.87 35.28 12.07
C MET A 178 -8.15 35.75 13.50
N THR A 179 -9.00 35.01 14.20
CA THR A 179 -9.19 35.12 15.64
C THR A 179 -9.05 33.75 16.27
N ILE A 180 -8.08 33.62 17.17
CA ILE A 180 -7.89 32.41 17.97
C ILE A 180 -7.87 32.76 19.45
N VAL A 181 -8.32 31.83 20.29
CA VAL A 181 -8.25 31.93 21.75
C VAL A 181 -7.23 30.91 22.24
N LEU A 182 -6.31 31.35 23.09
CA LEU A 182 -5.24 30.57 23.70
C LEU A 182 -5.41 30.61 25.21
N ASP A 183 -5.29 29.45 25.84
CA ASP A 183 -5.46 29.35 27.28
C ASP A 183 -4.57 28.26 27.91
N ARG A 184 -4.33 28.41 29.22
CA ARG A 184 -3.76 27.43 30.16
C ARG A 184 -2.57 26.65 29.63
N PHE A 185 -1.42 27.30 29.69
CA PHE A 185 -0.14 26.74 29.29
C PHE A 185 0.44 25.97 30.46
N LEU A 186 0.63 24.66 30.31
CA LEU A 186 1.02 23.73 31.38
C LEU A 186 2.26 22.94 30.99
N LEU A 187 3.16 22.74 31.95
CA LEU A 187 4.25 21.77 31.87
C LEU A 187 3.88 20.52 32.66
N LEU A 188 4.04 19.36 32.03
CA LEU A 188 3.73 18.06 32.63
C LEU A 188 4.97 17.20 32.79
N GLU A 189 5.05 16.52 33.92
CA GLU A 189 6.04 15.47 34.19
C GLU A 189 5.60 14.12 33.57
N PRO A 190 6.54 13.16 33.40
CA PRO A 190 6.21 11.83 32.90
C PRO A 190 5.15 11.12 33.74
N GLY A 191 4.08 10.70 33.06
CA GLY A 191 2.97 9.97 33.68
C GLY A 191 1.84 10.86 34.21
N GLU A 192 1.98 12.18 34.20
CA GLU A 192 0.87 13.08 34.54
C GLU A 192 -0.20 13.08 33.44
N SER A 193 -1.47 13.05 33.85
CA SER A 193 -2.61 13.15 32.95
C SER A 193 -2.85 14.59 32.54
N VAL A 194 -3.27 14.79 31.30
CA VAL A 194 -3.65 16.12 30.80
C VAL A 194 -4.98 16.56 31.44
N PRO A 195 -5.07 17.76 32.05
CA PRO A 195 -6.32 18.23 32.66
C PRO A 195 -7.43 18.48 31.64
N ALA A 196 -8.66 18.13 32.02
CA ALA A 196 -9.85 18.47 31.23
C ALA A 196 -10.17 19.99 31.32
N PRO A 197 -10.77 20.60 30.28
CA PRO A 197 -11.30 21.96 30.39
C PRO A 197 -12.50 22.03 31.33
N GLN A 198 -12.80 23.24 31.82
CA GLN A 198 -13.95 23.50 32.68
C GLN A 198 -15.28 23.35 31.95
N ARG A 199 -16.38 23.12 32.67
CA ARG A 199 -17.70 22.90 32.05
C ARG A 199 -18.19 24.10 31.24
N GLN A 200 -18.02 25.32 31.77
CA GLN A 200 -18.44 26.55 31.08
C GLN A 200 -17.78 26.69 29.71
N PHE A 201 -16.49 26.36 29.59
CA PHE A 201 -15.77 26.35 28.32
C PHE A 201 -16.45 25.45 27.30
N VAL A 202 -16.83 24.25 27.72
CA VAL A 202 -17.47 23.28 26.83
C VAL A 202 -18.84 23.77 26.39
N ASP A 203 -19.61 24.35 27.30
CA ASP A 203 -20.93 24.90 26.97
C ASP A 203 -20.81 26.08 25.97
N ASP A 204 -19.84 26.99 26.16
CA ASP A 204 -19.53 28.08 25.22
C ASP A 204 -19.05 27.55 23.86
N PHE A 205 -18.19 26.52 23.86
CA PHE A 205 -17.69 25.88 22.65
C PHE A 205 -18.81 25.19 21.87
N VAL A 206 -19.74 24.51 22.55
CA VAL A 206 -20.91 23.90 21.93
C VAL A 206 -21.84 24.97 21.34
N ALA A 207 -22.00 26.11 22.02
CA ALA A 207 -22.77 27.24 21.49
C ALA A 207 -22.15 27.81 20.19
N LEU A 208 -20.82 27.87 20.11
CA LEU A 208 -20.08 28.25 18.90
C LEU A 208 -20.38 27.31 17.71
N GLN A 209 -20.72 26.04 17.97
CA GLN A 209 -21.03 25.07 16.91
C GLN A 209 -22.43 25.19 16.29
N LYS A 210 -23.30 26.07 16.80
CA LYS A 210 -24.68 26.18 16.30
C LYS A 210 -24.79 26.35 14.78
N PRO A 211 -24.02 27.26 14.12
CA PRO A 211 -24.06 27.37 12.66
C PRO A 211 -23.61 26.11 11.94
N ALA A 212 -22.67 25.35 12.51
CA ALA A 212 -22.21 24.09 11.94
C ALA A 212 -23.28 22.98 12.04
N VAL A 213 -24.04 22.94 13.14
CA VAL A 213 -25.19 22.03 13.31
C VAL A 213 -26.30 22.36 12.31
N ASP A 214 -26.68 23.64 12.20
CA ASP A 214 -27.73 24.09 11.28
C ASP A 214 -27.31 23.87 9.82
N GLY A 215 -26.06 24.19 9.48
CA GLY A 215 -25.47 23.92 8.16
C GLY A 215 -25.43 22.42 7.82
N ALA A 216 -25.13 21.55 8.80
CA ALA A 216 -25.18 20.11 8.59
C ALA A 216 -26.62 19.63 8.27
N ARG A 217 -27.63 20.12 9.00
CA ARG A 217 -29.04 19.78 8.71
C ARG A 217 -29.47 20.23 7.31
N ALA A 218 -29.18 21.48 6.96
CA ALA A 218 -29.50 22.03 5.65
C ALA A 218 -28.80 21.24 4.52
N GLY A 219 -27.48 21.02 4.65
CA GLY A 219 -26.70 20.28 3.66
C GLY A 219 -27.15 18.83 3.47
N ILE A 220 -27.50 18.12 4.55
CA ILE A 220 -28.11 16.78 4.46
C ILE A 220 -29.43 16.85 3.69
N GLY A 221 -30.30 17.81 4.04
CA GLY A 221 -31.60 18.00 3.40
C GLY A 221 -31.48 18.25 1.90
N GLU A 222 -30.68 19.25 1.51
CA GLU A 222 -30.45 19.63 0.11
C GLU A 222 -29.86 18.47 -0.71
N ALA A 223 -28.81 17.83 -0.20
CA ALA A 223 -28.18 16.69 -0.88
C ALA A 223 -29.16 15.53 -1.07
N CYS A 224 -29.99 15.21 -0.07
CA CYS A 224 -30.96 14.14 -0.18
C CYS A 224 -32.11 14.47 -1.14
N GLU A 225 -32.56 15.73 -1.22
CA GLU A 225 -33.54 16.15 -2.23
C GLU A 225 -32.99 16.04 -3.65
N GLU A 226 -31.72 16.41 -3.86
CA GLU A 226 -31.05 16.22 -5.14
C GLU A 226 -30.99 14.73 -5.53
N MET A 227 -30.57 13.86 -4.60
CA MET A 227 -30.53 12.41 -4.82
C MET A 227 -31.93 11.83 -5.11
N LEU A 228 -32.97 12.32 -4.43
CA LEU A 228 -34.36 11.93 -4.70
C LEU A 228 -34.79 12.29 -6.12
N GLY A 229 -34.39 13.47 -6.61
CA GLY A 229 -34.63 13.87 -8.01
C GLY A 229 -33.94 12.93 -9.00
N GLN A 230 -32.71 12.50 -8.72
CA GLN A 230 -31.97 11.54 -9.54
C GLN A 230 -32.54 10.11 -9.45
N ALA A 231 -33.18 9.75 -8.34
CA ALA A 231 -33.79 8.43 -8.12
C ALA A 231 -35.14 8.23 -8.83
N THR A 232 -35.56 9.18 -9.69
CA THR A 232 -36.79 9.10 -10.47
C THR A 232 -36.85 7.78 -11.27
N GLY A 233 -37.87 6.97 -11.02
CA GLY A 233 -38.04 5.65 -11.66
C GLY A 233 -37.54 4.46 -10.83
N SER A 234 -36.95 4.67 -9.64
CA SER A 234 -36.61 3.60 -8.70
C SER A 234 -37.19 3.85 -7.31
N ALA A 235 -38.32 3.20 -7.01
CA ALA A 235 -39.01 3.32 -5.71
C ALA A 235 -38.11 2.89 -4.54
N GLN A 236 -37.29 1.85 -4.74
CA GLN A 236 -36.39 1.32 -3.72
C GLN A 236 -35.27 2.29 -3.38
N VAL A 237 -34.66 2.94 -4.38
CA VAL A 237 -33.61 3.94 -4.14
C VAL A 237 -34.18 5.19 -3.48
N ALA A 238 -35.36 5.64 -3.92
CA ALA A 238 -36.03 6.76 -3.28
C ALA A 238 -36.32 6.47 -1.79
N GLU A 239 -36.73 5.24 -1.46
CA GLU A 239 -37.00 4.84 -0.08
C GLU A 239 -35.73 4.78 0.78
N TRP A 240 -34.64 4.25 0.22
CA TRP A 240 -33.32 4.28 0.87
C TRP A 240 -32.88 5.71 1.20
N VAL A 241 -32.96 6.63 0.24
CA VAL A 241 -32.56 8.04 0.46
C VAL A 241 -33.41 8.69 1.54
N ARG A 242 -34.73 8.45 1.58
CA ARG A 242 -35.60 8.97 2.66
C ARG A 242 -35.22 8.43 4.03
N THR A 243 -34.99 7.12 4.11
CA THR A 243 -34.63 6.43 5.36
C THR A 243 -33.30 6.95 5.92
N GLU A 244 -32.27 7.04 5.07
CA GLU A 244 -30.97 7.58 5.49
C GLU A 244 -31.05 9.06 5.84
N ARG A 245 -31.81 9.87 5.09
CA ARG A 245 -32.05 11.28 5.43
C ARG A 245 -32.63 11.42 6.84
N GLU A 246 -33.67 10.66 7.17
CA GLU A 246 -34.29 10.69 8.49
C GLU A 246 -33.29 10.28 9.58
N ALA A 247 -32.55 9.18 9.36
CA ALA A 247 -31.54 8.70 10.29
C ALA A 247 -30.41 9.73 10.53
N LEU A 248 -29.91 10.37 9.47
CA LEU A 248 -28.86 11.39 9.55
C LEU A 248 -29.34 12.65 10.27
N LEU A 249 -30.55 13.15 9.95
CA LEU A 249 -31.13 14.31 10.62
C LEU A 249 -31.43 14.05 12.10
N SER A 250 -31.85 12.82 12.43
CA SER A 250 -32.00 12.35 13.81
C SER A 250 -30.66 12.35 14.54
N GLN A 251 -29.60 11.80 13.91
CA GLN A 251 -28.25 11.80 14.47
C GLN A 251 -27.71 13.22 14.72
N VAL A 252 -27.90 14.16 13.78
CA VAL A 252 -27.51 15.57 14.01
C VAL A 252 -28.21 16.14 15.24
N SER A 253 -29.50 15.85 15.39
CA SER A 253 -30.31 16.37 16.50
C SER A 253 -29.91 15.73 17.84
N SER A 254 -29.67 14.42 17.86
CA SER A 254 -29.15 13.70 19.03
C SER A 254 -27.75 14.16 19.42
N LEU A 255 -26.85 14.37 18.45
CA LEU A 255 -25.50 14.88 18.70
C LEU A 255 -25.52 16.29 19.29
N ALA A 256 -26.34 17.18 18.73
CA ALA A 256 -26.50 18.54 19.25
C ALA A 256 -27.02 18.54 20.70
N LEU A 257 -28.02 17.69 21.00
CA LEU A 257 -28.55 17.57 22.36
C LEU A 257 -27.54 16.97 23.34
N ALA A 258 -26.86 15.89 22.93
CA ALA A 258 -25.87 15.20 23.76
C ALA A 258 -24.66 16.09 24.05
N ALA A 259 -24.19 16.86 23.05
CA ALA A 259 -23.10 17.81 23.18
C ALA A 259 -23.34 18.85 24.28
N SER A 260 -24.58 19.30 24.49
CA SER A 260 -24.94 20.22 25.58
C SER A 260 -24.91 19.57 26.97
N SER A 261 -24.92 18.24 27.06
CA SER A 261 -25.00 17.49 28.32
C SER A 261 -23.69 16.79 28.71
N ASP A 262 -22.90 16.34 27.73
CA ASP A 262 -21.64 15.62 27.88
C ASP A 262 -20.48 16.44 27.33
N ALA A 263 -19.55 16.77 28.23
CA ALA A 263 -18.40 17.61 27.92
C ALA A 263 -17.46 17.00 26.86
N SER A 264 -17.24 15.68 26.91
CA SER A 264 -16.36 15.00 25.97
C SER A 264 -16.98 14.98 24.56
N LEU A 265 -18.28 14.71 24.48
CA LEU A 265 -19.02 14.76 23.22
C LEU A 265 -19.11 16.18 22.65
N GLY A 266 -19.28 17.20 23.50
CA GLY A 266 -19.30 18.61 23.09
C GLY A 266 -18.03 19.02 22.34
N LEU A 267 -16.86 18.65 22.86
CA LEU A 267 -15.57 18.93 22.22
C LEU A 267 -15.34 18.13 20.93
N MET A 268 -15.96 16.95 20.80
CA MET A 268 -15.89 16.11 19.60
C MET A 268 -16.93 16.46 18.52
N LEU A 269 -17.88 17.36 18.81
CA LEU A 269 -19.02 17.64 17.93
C LEU A 269 -18.63 17.99 16.48
N PRO A 270 -17.64 18.86 16.21
CA PRO A 270 -17.24 19.19 14.83
C PRO A 270 -16.80 17.95 14.02
N GLY A 271 -16.00 17.08 14.64
CA GLY A 271 -15.54 15.84 14.02
C GLY A 271 -16.69 14.86 13.76
N LYS A 272 -17.65 14.77 14.69
CA LYS A 272 -18.86 13.95 14.51
C LYS A 272 -19.74 14.47 13.36
N LEU A 273 -19.95 15.79 13.27
CA LEU A 273 -20.68 16.41 12.15
C LEU A 273 -19.96 16.20 10.82
N SER A 274 -18.63 16.25 10.80
CA SER A 274 -17.87 15.95 9.58
C SER A 274 -18.11 14.52 9.10
N ARG A 275 -18.13 13.53 10.00
CA ARG A 275 -18.43 12.14 9.62
C ARG A 275 -19.83 11.97 9.02
N LEU A 276 -20.82 12.72 9.48
CA LEU A 276 -22.17 12.71 8.88
C LEU A 276 -22.16 13.29 7.46
N ARG A 277 -21.37 14.34 7.20
CA ARG A 277 -21.16 14.85 5.84
C ARG A 277 -20.44 13.84 4.95
N ASP A 278 -19.44 13.14 5.49
CA ASP A 278 -18.74 12.07 4.76
C ASP A 278 -19.70 10.93 4.38
N GLN A 279 -20.67 10.60 5.25
CA GLN A 279 -21.74 9.65 4.94
C GLN A 279 -22.64 10.13 3.79
N VAL A 280 -23.03 11.41 3.77
CA VAL A 280 -23.79 11.98 2.64
C VAL A 280 -22.98 11.94 1.34
N ALA A 281 -21.71 12.33 1.39
CA ALA A 281 -20.81 12.29 0.25
C ALA A 281 -20.62 10.86 -0.28
N TRP A 282 -20.56 9.87 0.62
CA TRP A 282 -20.56 8.46 0.25
C TRP A 282 -21.88 8.05 -0.42
N MET A 283 -23.04 8.44 0.11
CA MET A 283 -24.33 8.14 -0.53
C MET A 283 -24.40 8.70 -1.95
N GLN A 284 -23.94 9.95 -2.14
CA GLN A 284 -23.87 10.58 -3.46
C GLN A 284 -22.94 9.83 -4.41
N SER A 285 -21.78 9.37 -3.92
CA SER A 285 -20.79 8.67 -4.75
C SER A 285 -21.26 7.28 -5.21
N VAL A 286 -22.11 6.60 -4.43
CA VAL A 286 -22.62 5.27 -4.77
C VAL A 286 -23.98 5.27 -5.48
N LEU A 287 -24.65 6.42 -5.58
CA LEU A 287 -26.01 6.54 -6.11
C LEU A 287 -26.12 6.03 -7.56
N ALA A 288 -25.20 6.43 -8.43
CA ALA A 288 -25.20 6.00 -9.83
C ALA A 288 -25.05 4.48 -9.97
N THR A 289 -24.15 3.88 -9.19
CA THR A 289 -23.93 2.43 -9.12
C THR A 289 -25.15 1.71 -8.61
N ARG A 290 -25.80 2.23 -7.55
CA ARG A 290 -27.04 1.66 -7.03
C ARG A 290 -28.15 1.69 -8.07
N LEU A 291 -28.37 2.83 -8.72
CA LEU A 291 -29.37 2.96 -9.79
C LEU A 291 -29.09 2.01 -10.96
N ALA A 292 -27.82 1.87 -11.35
CA ALA A 292 -27.43 0.92 -12.39
C ALA A 292 -27.78 -0.52 -11.99
N PHE A 293 -27.51 -0.91 -10.74
CA PHE A 293 -27.82 -2.25 -10.25
C PHE A 293 -29.32 -2.52 -10.19
N GLU A 294 -30.12 -1.54 -9.75
CA GLU A 294 -31.58 -1.71 -9.72
C GLU A 294 -32.20 -1.94 -11.10
N ARG A 295 -31.56 -1.47 -12.19
CA ARG A 295 -32.02 -1.78 -13.56
C ARG A 295 -31.84 -3.25 -13.94
N ILE A 296 -30.80 -3.91 -13.42
CA ILE A 296 -30.52 -5.32 -13.71
C ILE A 296 -31.04 -6.27 -12.63
N ARG A 297 -31.37 -5.78 -11.42
CA ARG A 297 -31.84 -6.61 -10.29
C ARG A 297 -32.93 -7.62 -10.70
N PRO A 298 -33.96 -7.28 -11.49
CA PRO A 298 -34.99 -8.25 -11.90
C PRO A 298 -34.47 -9.43 -12.73
N GLN A 299 -33.29 -9.30 -13.35
CA GLN A 299 -32.66 -10.34 -14.17
C GLN A 299 -31.75 -11.26 -13.35
N VAL A 300 -31.21 -10.76 -12.23
CA VAL A 300 -30.18 -11.45 -11.45
C VAL A 300 -30.66 -11.86 -10.06
N ALA A 301 -31.63 -11.19 -9.45
CA ALA A 301 -32.12 -11.52 -8.13
C ALA A 301 -32.97 -12.79 -8.15
N GLN A 302 -32.82 -13.62 -7.12
CA GLN A 302 -33.61 -14.84 -6.96
C GLN A 302 -35.10 -14.55 -6.74
N ASP A 303 -35.40 -13.52 -5.94
CA ASP A 303 -36.72 -12.96 -5.70
C ASP A 303 -36.58 -11.49 -5.26
N ALA A 304 -37.72 -10.81 -5.02
CA ALA A 304 -37.73 -9.37 -4.72
C ALA A 304 -37.11 -9.00 -3.36
N GLU A 305 -37.05 -9.91 -2.39
CA GLU A 305 -36.50 -9.65 -1.06
C GLU A 305 -35.05 -10.13 -0.92
N SER A 306 -34.62 -11.03 -1.80
CA SER A 306 -33.26 -11.58 -1.84
C SER A 306 -32.23 -10.48 -2.10
N GLY A 307 -31.25 -10.37 -1.18
CA GLY A 307 -30.19 -9.37 -1.28
C GLY A 307 -30.72 -7.94 -1.34
N ARG A 308 -31.86 -7.65 -0.71
CA ARG A 308 -32.38 -6.28 -0.58
C ARG A 308 -31.31 -5.39 0.06
N GLY A 309 -31.11 -4.20 -0.50
CA GLY A 309 -30.09 -3.27 0.00
C GLY A 309 -28.65 -3.66 -0.34
N ILE A 310 -28.42 -4.75 -1.08
CA ILE A 310 -27.09 -5.14 -1.56
C ILE A 310 -26.96 -4.77 -3.03
N VAL A 311 -25.80 -4.24 -3.40
CA VAL A 311 -25.34 -4.06 -4.78
C VAL A 311 -24.24 -5.07 -5.05
N VAL A 312 -24.27 -5.67 -6.23
CA VAL A 312 -23.18 -6.52 -6.73
C VAL A 312 -22.73 -6.00 -8.08
N GLY A 313 -21.42 -5.90 -8.26
CA GLY A 313 -20.81 -5.60 -9.55
C GLY A 313 -19.52 -6.38 -9.72
N THR A 314 -18.90 -6.26 -10.88
CA THR A 314 -17.59 -6.85 -11.14
C THR A 314 -16.55 -5.78 -11.42
N VAL A 315 -15.30 -6.11 -11.15
CA VAL A 315 -14.13 -5.38 -11.63
C VAL A 315 -13.10 -6.39 -12.11
N ASP A 316 -12.13 -5.92 -12.89
CA ASP A 316 -10.99 -6.71 -13.32
C ASP A 316 -10.05 -7.11 -12.14
N SER A 317 -9.09 -7.99 -12.42
CA SER A 317 -8.04 -8.42 -11.47
C SER A 317 -7.01 -7.34 -11.12
N MET A 318 -6.91 -6.25 -11.89
CA MET A 318 -5.91 -5.20 -11.70
C MET A 318 -6.41 -4.06 -10.80
N THR A 319 -7.73 -3.93 -10.64
CA THR A 319 -8.38 -2.91 -9.82
C THR A 319 -8.25 -3.20 -8.32
N LYS A 320 -7.75 -2.22 -7.56
CA LYS A 320 -7.64 -2.28 -6.09
C LYS A 320 -8.95 -1.80 -5.45
N VAL A 321 -9.82 -2.73 -5.05
CA VAL A 321 -11.09 -2.45 -4.36
C VAL A 321 -10.85 -2.05 -2.91
N LEU A 322 -10.81 -0.75 -2.62
CA LEU A 322 -10.70 -0.25 -1.24
C LEU A 322 -12.02 -0.47 -0.49
N PRO A 323 -12.01 -0.97 0.75
CA PRO A 323 -13.24 -1.33 1.43
C PRO A 323 -14.04 -0.11 1.91
N ARG A 324 -13.37 0.98 2.30
CA ARG A 324 -13.95 2.13 3.03
C ARG A 324 -13.58 3.51 2.51
N ALA A 325 -12.89 3.57 1.37
CA ALA A 325 -12.40 4.83 0.81
C ALA A 325 -13.22 5.21 -0.42
N ALA A 326 -12.66 5.05 -1.63
CA ALA A 326 -13.38 5.24 -2.87
C ALA A 326 -13.82 3.89 -3.44
N LEU A 327 -15.11 3.77 -3.79
CA LEU A 327 -15.59 2.64 -4.56
C LEU A 327 -15.02 2.76 -5.99
N PRO A 328 -14.39 1.71 -6.55
CA PRO A 328 -14.01 1.73 -7.95
C PRO A 328 -15.26 1.75 -8.84
N GLU A 329 -15.07 2.10 -10.11
CA GLU A 329 -16.14 1.96 -11.11
C GLU A 329 -16.47 0.46 -11.26
N LEU A 330 -17.68 0.08 -10.86
CA LEU A 330 -18.15 -1.31 -10.95
C LEU A 330 -18.80 -1.53 -12.30
N GLU A 331 -18.46 -2.63 -12.96
CA GLU A 331 -19.22 -3.12 -14.09
C GLU A 331 -20.52 -3.76 -13.57
N ILE A 332 -21.65 -3.17 -13.99
CA ILE A 332 -22.99 -3.63 -13.61
C ILE A 332 -23.64 -4.30 -14.82
N SER A 333 -23.53 -5.63 -14.87
CA SER A 333 -24.01 -6.46 -15.96
C SER A 333 -24.64 -7.75 -15.42
N PRO A 334 -25.68 -8.32 -16.09
CA PRO A 334 -26.22 -9.63 -15.74
C PRO A 334 -25.28 -10.79 -16.12
N ALA A 335 -24.18 -10.50 -16.84
CA ALA A 335 -23.20 -11.47 -17.29
C ALA A 335 -21.77 -10.97 -17.09
N VAL A 336 -20.86 -11.91 -16.84
CA VAL A 336 -19.42 -11.70 -16.75
C VAL A 336 -18.76 -12.53 -17.83
N GLU A 337 -17.87 -11.91 -18.61
CA GLU A 337 -17.15 -12.58 -19.70
C GLU A 337 -15.64 -12.50 -19.48
N LEU A 338 -14.94 -13.62 -19.70
CA LEU A 338 -13.48 -13.66 -19.74
C LEU A 338 -12.99 -14.61 -20.85
N ALA A 339 -11.72 -14.44 -21.23
CA ALA A 339 -11.04 -15.28 -22.21
C ALA A 339 -9.69 -15.75 -21.68
N ALA A 340 -9.43 -17.05 -21.79
CA ALA A 340 -8.20 -17.68 -21.31
C ALA A 340 -7.73 -18.77 -22.28
N ALA A 341 -6.43 -18.95 -22.39
CA ALA A 341 -5.80 -20.09 -23.06
C ALA A 341 -5.85 -21.32 -22.17
N ARG A 342 -5.53 -22.48 -22.74
CA ARG A 342 -5.36 -23.69 -21.95
C ARG A 342 -4.13 -23.53 -21.04
N ASN A 343 -4.21 -24.03 -19.82
CA ASN A 343 -3.17 -23.92 -18.79
C ASN A 343 -2.91 -22.49 -18.28
N GLU A 344 -3.72 -21.50 -18.67
CA GLU A 344 -3.65 -20.14 -18.14
C GLU A 344 -4.51 -20.00 -16.89
N THR A 345 -4.14 -19.10 -15.98
CA THR A 345 -5.04 -18.62 -14.92
C THR A 345 -5.45 -17.18 -15.18
N GLU A 346 -6.73 -16.94 -15.51
CA GLU A 346 -7.26 -15.57 -15.63
C GLU A 346 -8.24 -15.29 -14.49
N SER A 347 -8.27 -14.04 -14.01
CA SER A 347 -9.04 -13.68 -12.82
C SER A 347 -9.86 -12.41 -12.99
N PHE A 348 -10.93 -12.30 -12.21
CA PHE A 348 -11.70 -11.07 -12.02
C PHE A 348 -12.19 -11.01 -10.57
N GLN A 349 -12.84 -9.92 -10.19
CA GLN A 349 -13.38 -9.75 -8.85
C GLN A 349 -14.89 -9.52 -8.91
N VAL A 350 -15.62 -10.20 -8.02
CA VAL A 350 -17.01 -9.84 -7.70
C VAL A 350 -16.97 -8.96 -6.46
N VAL A 351 -17.55 -7.76 -6.55
CA VAL A 351 -17.64 -6.81 -5.45
C VAL A 351 -19.07 -6.82 -4.91
N VAL A 352 -19.20 -7.08 -3.61
CA VAL A 352 -20.47 -7.03 -2.89
C VAL A 352 -20.46 -5.82 -1.95
N LEU A 353 -21.49 -4.98 -2.07
CA LEU A 353 -21.65 -3.73 -1.32
C LEU A 353 -23.04 -3.66 -0.64
N PRO A 354 -23.13 -4.00 0.65
CA PRO A 354 -24.34 -3.80 1.44
C PRO A 354 -24.53 -2.32 1.76
N MET A 355 -25.60 -1.70 1.26
CA MET A 355 -25.87 -0.26 1.40
C MET A 355 -26.85 0.08 2.53
N GLU A 356 -27.77 -0.83 2.86
CA GLU A 356 -28.84 -0.59 3.84
C GLU A 356 -28.51 -1.20 5.22
N ALA A 357 -27.92 -2.40 5.25
CA ALA A 357 -27.53 -3.12 6.46
C ALA A 357 -26.35 -4.07 6.20
N SER A 358 -25.65 -4.51 7.26
CA SER A 358 -24.58 -5.50 7.13
C SER A 358 -25.09 -6.84 6.59
N ALA A 359 -24.30 -7.49 5.74
CA ALA A 359 -24.61 -8.79 5.14
C ALA A 359 -23.79 -9.90 5.82
N GLN A 360 -24.48 -10.91 6.34
CA GLN A 360 -23.87 -12.03 7.06
C GLN A 360 -23.60 -13.22 6.13
N ASP A 361 -22.46 -13.88 6.34
CA ASP A 361 -22.07 -15.13 5.66
C ASP A 361 -22.26 -15.05 4.14
N VAL A 362 -21.65 -14.03 3.54
CA VAL A 362 -21.68 -13.81 2.09
C VAL A 362 -20.61 -14.67 1.44
N SER A 363 -20.96 -15.42 0.40
CA SER A 363 -20.06 -16.31 -0.34
C SER A 363 -20.42 -16.35 -1.82
N LEU A 364 -19.52 -16.92 -2.63
CA LEU A 364 -19.78 -17.21 -4.04
C LEU A 364 -19.86 -18.71 -4.28
N ARG A 365 -20.63 -19.07 -5.32
CA ARG A 365 -20.67 -20.44 -5.85
C ARG A 365 -20.72 -20.38 -7.36
N VAL A 366 -19.90 -21.19 -8.03
CA VAL A 366 -19.93 -21.37 -9.47
C VAL A 366 -20.20 -22.84 -9.78
N GLY A 367 -21.14 -23.09 -10.68
CA GLY A 367 -21.45 -24.44 -11.17
C GLY A 367 -20.53 -24.88 -12.31
N GLU A 368 -20.79 -26.06 -12.89
CA GLU A 368 -20.13 -26.47 -14.14
C GLU A 368 -20.50 -25.50 -15.28
N LEU A 369 -19.58 -25.30 -16.23
CA LEU A 369 -19.85 -24.53 -17.44
C LEU A 369 -19.89 -25.48 -18.65
N LEU A 370 -20.82 -25.22 -19.57
CA LEU A 370 -21.06 -26.07 -20.73
C LEU A 370 -20.86 -25.28 -22.02
N SER A 371 -20.25 -25.91 -23.02
CA SER A 371 -20.21 -25.39 -24.40
C SER A 371 -21.53 -25.69 -25.13
N ALA A 372 -21.73 -25.08 -26.30
CA ALA A 372 -22.87 -25.39 -27.17
C ALA A 372 -22.86 -26.85 -27.67
N ASP A 373 -21.67 -27.45 -27.77
CA ASP A 373 -21.46 -28.83 -28.23
C ASP A 373 -21.53 -29.86 -27.08
N GLY A 374 -21.77 -29.40 -25.85
CA GLY A 374 -21.87 -30.25 -24.66
C GLY A 374 -20.53 -30.56 -23.99
N ASP A 375 -19.43 -29.95 -24.43
CA ASP A 375 -18.15 -30.05 -23.73
C ASP A 375 -18.25 -29.39 -22.36
N ARG A 376 -17.57 -29.99 -21.39
CA ARG A 376 -17.61 -29.58 -20.00
C ARG A 376 -16.33 -28.87 -19.58
N LEU A 377 -16.49 -27.71 -18.96
CA LEU A 377 -15.47 -27.06 -18.13
C LEU A 377 -15.90 -27.25 -16.67
N ALA A 378 -15.13 -28.06 -15.95
CA ALA A 378 -15.49 -28.50 -14.60
C ALA A 378 -15.53 -27.32 -13.61
N ALA A 379 -16.40 -27.39 -12.60
CA ALA A 379 -16.57 -26.30 -11.64
C ALA A 379 -15.33 -26.04 -10.77
N ASP A 380 -14.51 -27.08 -10.53
CA ASP A 380 -13.29 -27.01 -9.71
C ASP A 380 -12.16 -26.20 -10.35
N VAL A 381 -12.26 -25.90 -11.64
CA VAL A 381 -11.35 -24.97 -12.32
C VAL A 381 -11.66 -23.50 -12.00
N VAL A 382 -12.82 -23.24 -11.39
CA VAL A 382 -13.24 -21.92 -10.92
C VAL A 382 -13.17 -21.87 -9.41
N THR A 383 -12.27 -21.04 -8.88
CA THR A 383 -12.12 -20.84 -7.43
C THR A 383 -12.52 -19.43 -7.06
N SER A 384 -13.18 -19.25 -5.93
CA SER A 384 -13.50 -17.94 -5.36
C SER A 384 -12.97 -17.82 -3.94
N SER A 385 -12.25 -16.73 -3.66
CA SER A 385 -11.63 -16.48 -2.35
C SER A 385 -11.93 -15.07 -1.86
N VAL A 386 -12.09 -14.91 -0.54
CA VAL A 386 -12.25 -13.58 0.06
C VAL A 386 -10.96 -12.76 -0.12
N VAL A 387 -11.05 -11.55 -0.65
CA VAL A 387 -9.92 -10.61 -0.67
C VAL A 387 -9.76 -10.01 0.72
N GLY A 388 -8.57 -10.15 1.30
CA GLY A 388 -8.22 -9.57 2.58
C GLY A 388 -7.58 -8.18 2.46
N TYR A 389 -7.64 -7.44 3.56
CA TYR A 389 -7.15 -6.08 3.68
C TYR A 389 -6.01 -5.98 4.69
N VAL A 390 -5.05 -5.10 4.38
CA VAL A 390 -3.93 -4.73 5.25
C VAL A 390 -3.99 -3.23 5.54
N GLU A 391 -3.69 -2.83 6.77
CA GLU A 391 -3.80 -1.43 7.18
C GLU A 391 -2.43 -0.74 7.08
N THR A 392 -2.32 0.23 6.18
CA THR A 392 -1.19 1.16 6.16
C THR A 392 -1.41 2.25 7.19
N LYS A 393 -0.40 2.51 8.03
CA LYS A 393 -0.50 3.47 9.16
C LYS A 393 0.20 4.79 8.89
N GLU A 394 1.08 4.81 7.90
CA GLU A 394 1.90 5.97 7.55
C GLU A 394 2.01 6.09 6.02
N ARG A 395 2.34 7.28 5.53
CA ARG A 395 2.58 7.49 4.10
C ARG A 395 3.98 6.95 3.74
N PRO A 396 4.11 6.01 2.79
CA PRO A 396 5.40 5.40 2.47
C PRO A 396 6.33 6.37 1.70
N PRO A 397 7.64 6.08 1.59
CA PRO A 397 8.62 6.95 0.93
C PRO A 397 8.35 7.24 -0.56
N TYR A 398 7.56 6.40 -1.23
CA TYR A 398 7.12 6.58 -2.62
C TYR A 398 5.79 7.32 -2.77
N GLY A 399 5.17 7.74 -1.65
CA GLY A 399 3.86 8.39 -1.63
C GLY A 399 2.70 7.41 -1.79
N ALA A 400 1.51 7.84 -1.38
CA ALA A 400 0.26 7.10 -1.57
C ALA A 400 -0.92 8.09 -1.67
N SER A 401 -1.96 7.77 -2.43
CA SER A 401 -3.19 8.55 -2.47
C SER A 401 -4.03 8.39 -1.19
N HIS A 402 -3.87 7.26 -0.50
CA HIS A 402 -4.66 6.87 0.67
C HIS A 402 -3.79 6.16 1.71
N VAL A 403 -4.02 6.45 3.00
CA VAL A 403 -3.49 5.71 4.16
C VAL A 403 -4.68 5.09 4.86
N GLY A 404 -4.62 3.78 5.13
CA GLY A 404 -5.74 3.00 5.65
C GLY A 404 -5.75 1.59 5.08
N TRP A 405 -6.93 1.04 4.83
CA TRP A 405 -7.11 -0.35 4.41
C TRP A 405 -6.90 -0.53 2.91
N TRP A 406 -5.95 -1.39 2.54
CA TRP A 406 -5.62 -1.75 1.16
C TRP A 406 -5.88 -3.24 0.90
N PRO A 407 -6.48 -3.61 -0.25
CA PRO A 407 -6.63 -5.01 -0.64
C PRO A 407 -5.30 -5.57 -1.13
N ASP A 408 -4.87 -6.69 -0.56
CA ASP A 408 -3.66 -7.36 -1.03
C ASP A 408 -3.67 -8.88 -0.85
N PRO A 409 -3.75 -9.47 0.35
CA PRO A 409 -3.80 -10.92 0.50
C PRO A 409 -5.09 -11.50 -0.07
N ILE A 410 -5.01 -12.66 -0.72
CA ILE A 410 -6.17 -13.43 -1.13
C ILE A 410 -6.31 -14.59 -0.14
N LEU A 411 -7.40 -14.59 0.62
CA LEU A 411 -7.62 -15.49 1.75
C LEU A 411 -8.23 -16.80 1.27
N ASP A 412 -7.44 -17.63 0.58
CA ASP A 412 -7.91 -18.90 -0.01
C ASP A 412 -8.48 -19.91 1.02
N PHE A 413 -8.25 -19.69 2.32
CA PHE A 413 -8.85 -20.48 3.40
C PHE A 413 -10.25 -19.99 3.82
N MET A 414 -10.72 -18.85 3.27
CA MET A 414 -12.02 -18.25 3.55
C MET A 414 -12.91 -18.27 2.32
N SER A 415 -14.04 -18.98 2.42
CA SER A 415 -15.09 -19.01 1.38
C SER A 415 -16.21 -18.00 1.62
N SER A 416 -16.36 -17.51 2.86
CA SER A 416 -17.40 -16.55 3.23
C SER A 416 -16.91 -15.51 4.23
N THR A 417 -17.64 -14.40 4.33
CA THR A 417 -17.36 -13.35 5.30
C THR A 417 -18.60 -12.51 5.62
N GLU A 418 -18.56 -11.79 6.75
CA GLU A 418 -19.49 -10.71 7.06
C GLU A 418 -19.01 -9.42 6.37
N ILE A 419 -19.95 -8.68 5.79
CA ILE A 419 -19.68 -7.39 5.15
C ILE A 419 -20.48 -6.32 5.89
N ALA A 420 -19.79 -5.34 6.47
CA ALA A 420 -20.44 -4.24 7.17
C ALA A 420 -21.20 -3.33 6.18
N LYS A 421 -22.26 -2.66 6.67
CA LYS A 421 -22.94 -1.60 5.89
C LYS A 421 -21.92 -0.57 5.40
N GLY A 422 -21.89 -0.34 4.10
CA GLY A 422 -21.02 0.63 3.43
C GLY A 422 -19.63 0.09 3.03
N ASP A 423 -19.23 -1.08 3.52
CA ASP A 423 -17.97 -1.70 3.13
C ASP A 423 -18.12 -2.41 1.77
N ALA A 424 -17.17 -2.18 0.87
CA ALA A 424 -17.06 -2.95 -0.38
C ALA A 424 -16.15 -4.17 -0.16
N GLN A 425 -16.70 -5.37 -0.28
CA GLN A 425 -15.93 -6.61 -0.18
C GLN A 425 -15.74 -7.23 -1.56
N ALA A 426 -14.47 -7.47 -1.93
CA ALA A 426 -14.13 -8.18 -3.15
C ALA A 426 -13.95 -9.69 -2.91
N TYR A 427 -14.40 -10.49 -3.86
CA TYR A 427 -14.12 -11.92 -3.96
C TYR A 427 -13.31 -12.16 -5.22
N TRP A 428 -12.11 -12.71 -5.06
CA TRP A 428 -11.21 -13.02 -6.16
C TRP A 428 -11.65 -14.32 -6.83
N VAL A 429 -12.04 -14.25 -8.10
CA VAL A 429 -12.47 -15.42 -8.90
C VAL A 429 -11.37 -15.75 -9.89
N ARG A 430 -10.81 -16.97 -9.79
CA ARG A 430 -9.83 -17.51 -10.76
C ARG A 430 -10.51 -18.52 -11.65
N VAL A 431 -10.15 -18.53 -12.93
CA VAL A 431 -10.52 -19.57 -13.89
C VAL A 431 -9.25 -20.13 -14.50
N LYS A 432 -9.02 -21.44 -14.35
CA LYS A 432 -7.83 -22.12 -14.87
C LYS A 432 -8.21 -23.29 -15.81
N PRO A 433 -8.46 -23.04 -17.11
CA PRO A 433 -8.76 -24.11 -18.05
C PRO A 433 -7.60 -25.14 -18.09
N PRO A 434 -7.87 -26.44 -17.94
CA PRO A 434 -6.82 -27.46 -18.02
C PRO A 434 -6.07 -27.44 -19.36
N LYS A 435 -4.82 -27.92 -19.37
CA LYS A 435 -3.99 -27.97 -20.59
C LYS A 435 -4.63 -28.72 -21.77
N ALA A 436 -5.50 -29.68 -21.48
CA ALA A 436 -6.23 -30.49 -22.46
C ALA A 436 -7.68 -30.03 -22.73
N GLN A 437 -8.13 -28.91 -22.16
CA GLN A 437 -9.51 -28.44 -22.30
C GLN A 437 -9.87 -28.15 -23.78
N PRO A 438 -10.98 -28.68 -24.32
CA PRO A 438 -11.44 -28.31 -25.66
C PRO A 438 -11.63 -26.79 -25.78
N ALA A 439 -11.24 -26.24 -26.93
CA ALA A 439 -11.44 -24.81 -27.19
C ALA A 439 -12.92 -24.53 -27.40
N GLY A 440 -13.38 -23.35 -27.01
CA GLY A 440 -14.78 -22.96 -27.20
C GLY A 440 -15.30 -22.01 -26.13
N ARG A 441 -16.55 -21.60 -26.30
CA ARG A 441 -17.25 -20.72 -25.36
C ARG A 441 -18.09 -21.56 -24.41
N TYR A 442 -17.79 -21.46 -23.12
CA TYR A 442 -18.48 -22.15 -22.04
C TYR A 442 -19.38 -21.17 -21.28
N SER A 443 -20.57 -21.61 -20.90
CA SER A 443 -21.54 -20.81 -20.15
C SER A 443 -21.97 -21.56 -18.88
N GLY A 444 -22.05 -20.83 -17.77
CA GLY A 444 -22.59 -21.33 -16.51
C GLY A 444 -23.16 -20.20 -15.65
N THR A 445 -23.37 -20.50 -14.37
CA THR A 445 -23.96 -19.56 -13.41
C THR A 445 -22.98 -19.28 -12.28
N LEU A 446 -22.77 -18.00 -11.99
CA LEU A 446 -22.12 -17.50 -10.78
C LEU A 446 -23.21 -17.02 -9.82
N GLU A 447 -23.24 -17.60 -8.63
CA GLU A 447 -24.22 -17.27 -7.59
C GLU A 447 -23.53 -16.50 -6.45
N VAL A 448 -24.17 -15.43 -6.01
CA VAL A 448 -23.84 -14.75 -4.75
C VAL A 448 -24.81 -15.24 -3.69
N LEU A 449 -24.29 -15.81 -2.61
CA LEU A 449 -25.08 -16.32 -1.50
C LEU A 449 -24.96 -15.40 -0.29
N GLN A 450 -26.05 -15.29 0.47
CA GLN A 450 -26.08 -14.65 1.78
C GLN A 450 -26.71 -15.63 2.77
N SER A 451 -25.96 -16.01 3.82
CA SER A 451 -26.42 -16.98 4.83
C SER A 451 -26.91 -18.30 4.21
N GLY A 452 -26.15 -18.81 3.24
CA GLY A 452 -26.44 -20.05 2.51
C GLY A 452 -27.58 -19.98 1.48
N ARG A 453 -28.26 -18.84 1.31
CA ARG A 453 -29.34 -18.65 0.31
C ARG A 453 -28.82 -17.87 -0.89
N VAL A 454 -29.23 -18.28 -2.10
CA VAL A 454 -28.88 -17.55 -3.33
C VAL A 454 -29.57 -16.19 -3.31
N ALA A 455 -28.77 -15.11 -3.27
CA ALA A 455 -29.25 -13.74 -3.38
C ALA A 455 -29.31 -13.32 -4.85
N PHE A 456 -28.26 -13.62 -5.62
CA PHE A 456 -28.12 -13.23 -7.02
C PHE A 456 -27.52 -14.35 -7.88
N ARG A 457 -27.89 -14.38 -9.17
CA ARG A 457 -27.38 -15.25 -10.22
C ARG A 457 -26.93 -14.43 -11.41
N PHE A 458 -25.66 -14.54 -11.74
CA PHE A 458 -25.04 -13.93 -12.91
C PHE A 458 -24.65 -15.02 -13.90
N ARG A 459 -24.70 -14.71 -15.20
CA ARG A 459 -24.18 -15.60 -16.23
C ARG A 459 -22.65 -15.49 -16.27
N LEU A 460 -21.94 -16.60 -16.16
CA LEU A 460 -20.49 -16.64 -16.36
C LEU A 460 -20.17 -17.22 -17.74
N LEU A 461 -19.38 -16.50 -18.52
CA LEU A 461 -18.97 -16.88 -19.87
C LEU A 461 -17.45 -16.95 -19.96
N VAL A 462 -16.93 -18.10 -20.35
CA VAL A 462 -15.48 -18.35 -20.48
C VAL A 462 -15.18 -18.77 -21.91
N ASN A 463 -14.40 -17.97 -22.63
CA ASN A 463 -13.85 -18.34 -23.92
C ASN A 463 -12.49 -19.01 -23.75
N VAL A 464 -12.39 -20.29 -24.09
CA VAL A 464 -11.12 -21.06 -24.03
C VAL A 464 -10.47 -21.06 -25.41
N TYR A 465 -9.28 -20.46 -25.54
CA TYR A 465 -8.52 -20.47 -26.80
C TYR A 465 -7.95 -21.86 -27.14
N GLY A 466 -7.65 -22.09 -28.42
CA GLY A 466 -7.15 -23.36 -28.96
C GLY A 466 -5.67 -23.66 -28.76
N PHE A 467 -4.93 -22.83 -28.02
CA PHE A 467 -3.52 -23.02 -27.69
C PHE A 467 -3.28 -23.10 -26.18
N SER A 468 -2.10 -23.55 -25.79
CA SER A 468 -1.73 -23.78 -24.39
C SER A 468 -0.54 -22.93 -23.97
N LEU A 469 -0.55 -22.45 -22.72
CA LEU A 469 0.57 -21.77 -22.08
C LEU A 469 1.60 -22.76 -21.51
N PRO A 470 2.88 -22.34 -21.37
CA PRO A 470 3.95 -23.21 -20.88
C PRO A 470 3.81 -23.54 -19.39
N ASP A 471 4.45 -24.65 -18.97
CA ASP A 471 4.51 -25.06 -17.55
C ASP A 471 5.66 -24.36 -16.78
N THR A 472 6.57 -23.71 -17.50
CA THR A 472 7.70 -22.92 -16.96
C THR A 472 7.57 -21.45 -17.35
N SER A 473 8.34 -20.60 -16.66
CA SER A 473 8.33 -19.16 -16.94
C SER A 473 8.70 -18.88 -18.39
N PRO A 474 7.92 -18.05 -19.11
CA PRO A 474 8.26 -17.62 -20.47
C PRO A 474 9.46 -16.65 -20.51
N LEU A 475 9.87 -16.13 -19.35
CA LEU A 475 11.03 -15.27 -19.14
C LEU A 475 11.93 -15.85 -18.03
N PRO A 476 13.25 -15.98 -18.20
CA PRO A 476 14.15 -16.36 -17.12
C PRO A 476 14.02 -15.43 -15.88
N MET A 477 13.98 -16.04 -14.69
CA MET A 477 13.69 -15.34 -13.43
C MET A 477 14.78 -15.58 -12.38
N ALA A 478 15.15 -14.55 -11.65
CA ALA A 478 16.10 -14.57 -10.54
C ALA A 478 15.48 -13.90 -9.32
N ILE A 479 14.64 -14.63 -8.58
CA ILE A 479 13.83 -14.08 -7.48
C ILE A 479 14.20 -14.76 -6.15
N THR A 480 14.56 -13.96 -5.15
CA THR A 480 14.85 -14.52 -3.83
C THR A 480 13.58 -14.80 -3.04
N PHE A 481 13.38 -16.06 -2.66
CA PHE A 481 12.52 -16.48 -1.57
C PHE A 481 13.38 -16.93 -0.38
N ALA A 482 13.61 -16.02 0.57
CA ALA A 482 14.34 -16.33 1.79
C ALA A 482 13.66 -15.71 3.01
N PRO A 483 12.61 -16.35 3.57
CA PRO A 483 11.79 -15.74 4.61
C PRO A 483 12.57 -15.23 5.82
N HIS A 484 12.43 -13.95 6.13
CA HIS A 484 13.01 -13.27 7.29
C HIS A 484 12.21 -11.99 7.61
N ASP A 485 12.56 -11.32 8.70
CA ASP A 485 11.93 -10.08 9.17
C ASP A 485 12.93 -8.93 9.18
N HIS A 486 12.42 -7.69 9.13
CA HIS A 486 13.20 -6.47 9.09
C HIS A 486 12.83 -5.54 10.27
N PRO A 487 13.38 -5.79 11.48
CA PRO A 487 13.06 -5.01 12.68
C PRO A 487 13.42 -3.54 12.55
N THR A 488 12.56 -2.68 13.10
CA THR A 488 12.91 -1.30 13.46
C THR A 488 13.63 -1.29 14.81
N ASN A 489 14.08 -0.11 15.27
CA ASN A 489 14.68 -0.01 16.61
C ASN A 489 13.68 -0.36 17.71
N GLU A 490 12.42 0.02 17.52
CA GLU A 490 11.30 -0.18 18.45
C GLU A 490 10.86 -1.65 18.51
N THR A 491 10.89 -2.35 17.38
CA THR A 491 10.38 -3.74 17.25
C THR A 491 11.47 -4.81 17.40
N ARG A 492 12.76 -4.43 17.45
CA ARG A 492 13.91 -5.35 17.48
C ARG A 492 13.84 -6.38 18.60
N ALA A 493 13.58 -5.93 19.83
CA ALA A 493 13.52 -6.82 20.99
C ALA A 493 12.32 -7.78 20.91
N LEU A 494 11.15 -7.26 20.48
CA LEU A 494 9.93 -8.06 20.31
C LEU A 494 10.12 -9.15 19.26
N GLN A 495 10.61 -8.79 18.07
CA GLN A 495 10.86 -9.76 17.00
C GLN A 495 11.96 -10.77 17.36
N ALA A 496 12.93 -10.42 18.21
CA ALA A 496 13.89 -11.39 18.73
C ALA A 496 13.22 -12.47 19.59
N GLU A 497 12.24 -12.08 20.42
CA GLU A 497 11.42 -13.02 21.18
C GLU A 497 10.47 -13.82 20.28
N TRP A 498 9.82 -13.19 19.30
CA TRP A 498 8.90 -13.87 18.38
C TRP A 498 9.57 -14.98 17.58
N ARG A 499 10.85 -14.81 17.18
CA ARG A 499 11.63 -15.86 16.49
C ARG A 499 11.80 -17.15 17.28
N LYS A 500 11.52 -17.16 18.59
CA LYS A 500 11.50 -18.38 19.42
C LYS A 500 10.19 -19.16 19.28
N SER A 501 9.12 -18.53 18.77
CA SER A 501 7.83 -19.16 18.56
C SER A 501 7.79 -19.95 17.25
N ALA A 502 7.29 -21.19 17.32
CA ALA A 502 7.07 -22.04 16.14
C ALA A 502 5.94 -21.53 15.23
N ASN A 503 5.14 -20.56 15.70
CA ASN A 503 4.02 -19.97 14.95
C ASN A 503 4.39 -18.61 14.32
N TYR A 504 5.55 -18.04 14.63
CA TYR A 504 5.99 -16.79 13.98
C TYR A 504 6.22 -17.05 12.48
N PRO A 505 5.67 -16.25 11.55
CA PRO A 505 5.69 -16.54 10.11
C PRO A 505 7.05 -16.97 9.55
N VAL A 506 8.16 -16.29 9.90
CA VAL A 506 9.52 -16.60 9.40
C VAL A 506 10.12 -17.90 9.97
N VAL A 507 9.43 -18.54 10.93
CA VAL A 507 9.76 -19.85 11.49
C VAL A 507 8.74 -20.90 11.02
N GLY A 508 7.45 -20.62 11.13
CA GLY A 508 6.34 -21.55 10.88
C GLY A 508 6.30 -22.08 9.45
N TRP A 509 6.65 -21.25 8.47
CA TRP A 509 6.66 -21.64 7.05
C TRP A 509 7.52 -22.88 6.75
N ARG A 510 8.57 -23.13 7.55
CA ARG A 510 9.52 -24.24 7.34
C ARG A 510 8.87 -25.61 7.44
N LYS A 511 7.71 -25.72 8.12
CA LYS A 511 6.92 -26.95 8.17
C LYS A 511 6.32 -27.32 6.81
N HIS A 512 6.22 -26.34 5.92
CA HIS A 512 5.53 -26.42 4.63
C HIS A 512 6.45 -26.11 3.44
N LYS A 513 7.78 -26.33 3.55
CA LYS A 513 8.74 -26.00 2.47
C LYS A 513 8.33 -26.55 1.10
N ALA A 514 7.92 -27.81 1.03
CA ALA A 514 7.51 -28.44 -0.22
C ALA A 514 6.29 -27.73 -0.81
N LEU A 515 5.29 -27.40 0.01
CA LEU A 515 4.09 -26.65 -0.39
C LEU A 515 4.43 -25.23 -0.85
N TRP A 516 5.35 -24.54 -0.18
CA TRP A 516 5.87 -23.25 -0.64
C TRP A 516 6.59 -23.36 -1.99
N GLY A 517 7.35 -24.44 -2.22
CA GLY A 517 7.99 -24.70 -3.51
C GLY A 517 6.97 -24.88 -4.66
N GLU A 518 5.90 -25.66 -4.44
CA GLU A 518 4.82 -25.81 -5.42
C GLU A 518 4.07 -24.49 -5.65
N PHE A 519 3.73 -23.80 -4.56
CA PHE A 519 3.06 -22.50 -4.62
C PHE A 519 3.87 -21.48 -5.44
N LEU A 520 5.18 -21.35 -5.21
CA LEU A 520 6.01 -20.45 -5.99
C LEU A 520 6.02 -20.83 -7.48
N ALA A 521 6.08 -22.13 -7.77
CA ALA A 521 6.05 -22.63 -9.15
C ALA A 521 4.70 -22.37 -9.84
N ASP A 522 3.58 -22.25 -9.11
CA ASP A 522 2.28 -21.83 -9.66
C ASP A 522 2.29 -20.37 -10.17
N TYR A 523 3.27 -19.57 -9.74
CA TYR A 523 3.51 -18.19 -10.19
C TYR A 523 4.80 -18.08 -11.02
N PHE A 524 5.30 -19.18 -11.59
CA PHE A 524 6.55 -19.24 -12.37
C PHE A 524 7.82 -18.83 -11.61
N ILE A 525 7.79 -18.90 -10.26
CA ILE A 525 8.92 -18.58 -9.39
C ILE A 525 9.55 -19.89 -8.90
N THR A 526 10.86 -20.03 -9.09
CA THR A 526 11.62 -21.16 -8.53
C THR A 526 12.01 -20.86 -7.09
N TYR A 527 12.07 -21.91 -6.25
CA TYR A 527 12.62 -21.79 -4.91
C TYR A 527 14.11 -21.42 -4.99
N ASP A 528 14.42 -20.14 -4.82
CA ASP A 528 15.74 -19.58 -5.10
C ASP A 528 16.13 -18.46 -4.12
N SER A 529 17.43 -18.14 -4.05
CA SER A 529 17.97 -17.03 -3.28
C SER A 529 19.23 -16.46 -3.91
N LEU A 530 19.20 -15.17 -4.26
CA LEU A 530 20.36 -14.41 -4.73
C LEU A 530 21.47 -14.34 -3.68
N TYR A 531 21.08 -14.27 -2.40
CA TYR A 531 21.99 -13.98 -1.30
C TYR A 531 22.35 -15.23 -0.49
N ALA A 532 23.55 -15.20 0.10
CA ALA A 532 24.02 -16.22 1.02
C ALA A 532 23.60 -15.91 2.46
N TYR A 533 22.35 -16.25 2.82
CA TYR A 533 21.91 -16.21 4.22
C TYR A 533 22.50 -17.38 5.03
N LYS A 534 22.73 -17.18 6.33
CA LYS A 534 23.25 -18.24 7.22
C LYS A 534 22.42 -19.52 7.07
N ASN A 535 23.08 -20.64 6.77
CA ASN A 535 22.48 -21.97 6.59
C ASN A 535 21.46 -22.09 5.44
N ARG A 536 21.51 -21.22 4.42
CA ARG A 536 20.70 -21.37 3.19
C ARG A 536 21.56 -21.60 1.96
N GLY A 537 21.20 -22.64 1.21
CA GLY A 537 21.65 -22.92 -0.15
C GLY A 537 20.47 -23.44 -0.96
N PRO A 538 20.69 -23.85 -2.22
CA PRO A 538 19.65 -24.48 -3.04
C PRO A 538 19.01 -25.66 -2.31
N ASP A 539 17.68 -25.73 -2.34
CA ASP A 539 16.93 -26.88 -1.80
C ASP A 539 16.78 -27.92 -2.93
N PHE A 540 17.80 -28.75 -3.11
CA PHE A 540 17.90 -29.67 -4.26
C PHE A 540 16.76 -30.68 -4.35
N ASP A 541 16.10 -31.01 -3.23
CA ASP A 541 14.95 -31.91 -3.24
C ASP A 541 13.73 -31.23 -3.90
N ILE A 542 13.49 -29.96 -3.59
CA ILE A 542 12.46 -29.16 -4.26
C ILE A 542 12.84 -28.95 -5.74
N LEU A 543 14.09 -28.57 -6.02
CA LEU A 543 14.54 -28.30 -7.39
C LEU A 543 14.43 -29.54 -8.28
N ALA A 544 14.89 -30.70 -7.81
CA ALA A 544 14.77 -31.95 -8.55
C ALA A 544 13.32 -32.34 -8.79
N ARG A 545 12.42 -32.11 -7.81
CA ARG A 545 10.98 -32.37 -7.98
C ARG A 545 10.35 -31.44 -9.02
N LEU A 546 10.66 -30.15 -9.01
CA LEU A 546 10.17 -29.21 -10.03
C LEU A 546 10.73 -29.55 -11.41
N HIS A 547 11.96 -30.04 -11.48
CA HIS A 547 12.58 -30.47 -12.74
C HIS A 547 11.84 -31.67 -13.34
N THR A 548 11.52 -32.70 -12.53
CA THR A 548 10.77 -33.87 -13.02
C THR A 548 9.35 -33.55 -13.44
N GLN A 549 8.75 -32.49 -12.87
CA GLN A 549 7.46 -31.97 -13.28
C GLN A 549 7.52 -31.09 -14.54
N GLY A 550 8.72 -30.75 -15.03
CA GLY A 550 8.88 -29.80 -16.13
C GLY A 550 8.52 -28.36 -15.75
N ARG A 551 8.70 -27.98 -14.47
CA ARG A 551 8.31 -26.68 -13.89
C ARG A 551 9.49 -25.88 -13.33
N LEU A 552 10.72 -26.40 -13.44
CA LEU A 552 11.91 -25.75 -12.90
C LEU A 552 12.33 -24.54 -13.75
N GLY A 553 12.42 -23.35 -13.14
CA GLY A 553 13.03 -22.15 -13.69
C GLY A 553 14.53 -22.06 -13.38
N ARG A 554 15.09 -20.86 -13.25
CA ARG A 554 16.50 -20.66 -12.87
C ARG A 554 16.69 -20.74 -11.35
N PHE A 555 17.87 -21.15 -10.88
CA PHE A 555 18.26 -21.11 -9.47
C PHE A 555 19.75 -20.77 -9.26
N ASN A 556 20.07 -20.12 -8.15
CA ASN A 556 21.39 -19.59 -7.84
C ASN A 556 22.25 -20.58 -7.03
N LEU A 557 23.47 -20.87 -7.48
CA LEU A 557 24.43 -21.66 -6.73
C LEU A 557 25.13 -20.86 -5.61
N GLY A 558 25.19 -19.53 -5.70
CA GLY A 558 25.64 -18.72 -4.57
C GLY A 558 26.05 -17.29 -4.90
N TYR A 559 26.21 -16.50 -3.83
CA TYR A 559 26.57 -15.08 -3.89
C TYR A 559 28.08 -14.82 -3.90
N TYR A 560 28.64 -14.05 -4.83
CA TYR A 560 30.05 -13.63 -4.78
C TYR A 560 30.23 -12.12 -4.57
N GLY A 561 31.34 -11.74 -3.94
CA GLY A 561 31.78 -10.34 -3.85
C GLY A 561 32.99 -10.07 -4.73
N LYS A 562 33.45 -8.82 -4.75
CA LYS A 562 34.66 -8.41 -5.48
C LYS A 562 35.91 -9.13 -4.99
N CYS A 563 36.80 -9.50 -5.92
CA CYS A 563 38.03 -10.24 -5.61
C CYS A 563 39.23 -9.27 -5.48
N PRO A 564 39.91 -9.21 -4.31
CA PRO A 564 41.10 -8.37 -4.13
C PRO A 564 42.26 -8.74 -5.05
N ALA A 565 43.24 -7.84 -5.22
CA ALA A 565 44.43 -8.10 -6.03
C ALA A 565 45.57 -8.78 -5.27
N ALA A 566 45.63 -8.64 -3.94
CA ALA A 566 46.69 -9.21 -3.12
C ALA A 566 46.58 -10.75 -3.06
N PRO A 567 47.70 -11.51 -3.13
CA PRO A 567 47.66 -12.97 -3.18
C PRO A 567 46.93 -13.64 -2.01
N ASP A 568 47.13 -13.15 -0.80
CA ASP A 568 46.45 -13.59 0.43
C ASP A 568 44.95 -13.29 0.37
N GLY A 569 44.58 -12.09 -0.11
CA GLY A 569 43.19 -11.70 -0.35
C GLY A 569 42.50 -12.57 -1.40
N ILE A 570 43.22 -12.95 -2.46
CA ILE A 570 42.72 -13.88 -3.49
C ILE A 570 42.47 -15.26 -2.88
N ALA A 571 43.42 -15.79 -2.11
CA ALA A 571 43.28 -17.10 -1.47
C ALA A 571 42.10 -17.14 -0.47
N ALA A 572 41.94 -16.09 0.34
CA ALA A 572 40.80 -15.94 1.24
C ALA A 572 39.47 -15.85 0.47
N TRP A 573 39.44 -15.09 -0.63
CA TRP A 573 38.28 -14.98 -1.50
C TRP A 573 37.91 -16.32 -2.14
N GLN A 574 38.89 -17.08 -2.65
CA GLN A 574 38.64 -18.41 -3.23
C GLN A 574 38.00 -19.37 -2.22
N LYS A 575 38.50 -19.39 -0.97
CA LYS A 575 37.94 -20.21 0.10
C LYS A 575 36.50 -19.84 0.45
N THR A 576 36.17 -18.55 0.43
CA THR A 576 34.84 -18.06 0.81
C THR A 576 33.81 -18.12 -0.32
N VAL A 577 34.27 -18.18 -1.58
CA VAL A 577 33.40 -18.19 -2.77
C VAL A 577 33.47 -19.52 -3.51
N ILE A 578 34.62 -19.88 -4.07
CA ILE A 578 34.77 -21.06 -4.94
C ILE A 578 34.56 -22.36 -4.15
N ASP A 579 35.26 -22.53 -3.02
CA ASP A 579 35.15 -23.77 -2.23
C ASP A 579 33.74 -23.95 -1.65
N ARG A 580 33.03 -22.85 -1.41
CA ARG A 580 31.64 -22.87 -0.93
C ARG A 580 30.63 -23.21 -2.03
N ILE A 581 30.85 -22.74 -3.27
CA ILE A 581 29.95 -22.99 -4.40
C ILE A 581 30.20 -24.38 -5.00
N ARG A 582 31.44 -24.87 -5.01
CA ARG A 582 31.82 -26.16 -5.59
C ARG A 582 30.92 -27.35 -5.22
N PRO A 583 30.63 -27.64 -3.94
CA PRO A 583 29.74 -28.77 -3.62
C PRO A 583 28.31 -28.59 -4.16
N ARG A 584 27.82 -27.35 -4.33
CA ARG A 584 26.49 -27.07 -4.90
C ARG A 584 26.49 -27.28 -6.41
N TYR A 585 27.56 -26.84 -7.08
CA TYR A 585 27.79 -27.09 -8.51
C TYR A 585 27.82 -28.60 -8.80
N GLU A 586 28.60 -29.36 -8.03
CA GLU A 586 28.68 -30.81 -8.20
C GLU A 586 27.33 -31.49 -7.99
N ARG A 587 26.57 -31.06 -6.96
CA ARG A 587 25.24 -31.60 -6.72
C ARG A 587 24.25 -31.27 -7.83
N ALA A 588 24.27 -30.05 -8.35
CA ALA A 588 23.45 -29.66 -9.50
C ALA A 588 23.80 -30.50 -10.74
N ARG A 589 25.10 -30.76 -10.97
CA ARG A 589 25.59 -31.61 -12.06
C ARG A 589 25.10 -33.06 -11.95
N GLU A 590 25.23 -33.66 -10.77
CA GLU A 590 24.75 -35.01 -10.50
C GLU A 590 23.25 -35.18 -10.77
N LEU A 591 22.46 -34.13 -10.51
CA LEU A 591 21.01 -34.12 -10.69
C LEU A 591 20.58 -33.67 -12.10
N GLY A 592 21.52 -33.32 -12.99
CA GLY A 592 21.22 -32.82 -14.34
C GLY A 592 20.58 -31.43 -14.34
N LEU A 593 20.88 -30.58 -13.35
CA LEU A 593 20.24 -29.28 -13.14
C LEU A 593 21.13 -28.08 -13.54
N LEU A 594 22.32 -28.29 -14.10
CA LEU A 594 23.26 -27.20 -14.39
C LEU A 594 22.72 -26.19 -15.41
N ASP A 595 21.93 -26.62 -16.38
CA ASP A 595 21.35 -25.73 -17.40
C ASP A 595 20.36 -24.72 -16.81
N HIS A 596 19.88 -24.97 -15.58
CA HIS A 596 19.03 -24.06 -14.82
C HIS A 596 19.81 -23.18 -13.84
N ALA A 597 21.09 -23.50 -13.59
CA ALA A 597 21.88 -22.87 -12.57
C ALA A 597 22.48 -21.52 -13.03
N TYR A 598 22.63 -20.59 -12.09
CA TYR A 598 23.42 -19.38 -12.27
C TYR A 598 24.21 -19.05 -11.00
N ILE A 599 25.16 -18.12 -11.10
CA ILE A 599 25.95 -17.59 -9.99
C ILE A 599 25.83 -16.07 -10.02
N TYR A 600 25.29 -15.50 -8.93
CA TYR A 600 25.05 -14.06 -8.81
C TYR A 600 26.02 -13.39 -7.85
N GLY A 601 26.38 -12.13 -8.08
CA GLY A 601 27.19 -11.39 -7.13
C GLY A 601 27.66 -10.04 -7.64
N CYS A 602 28.56 -9.42 -6.87
CA CYS A 602 29.04 -8.06 -7.11
C CYS A 602 27.87 -7.07 -7.26
N ASP A 603 27.02 -7.01 -6.24
CA ASP A 603 25.81 -6.19 -6.21
C ASP A 603 26.13 -4.69 -6.26
N GLU A 604 25.66 -3.99 -7.30
CA GLU A 604 25.67 -2.52 -7.41
C GLU A 604 27.05 -1.81 -7.24
N HIS A 605 28.13 -2.43 -7.71
CA HIS A 605 29.47 -1.81 -7.67
C HIS A 605 29.66 -0.68 -8.69
N ARG A 606 30.50 0.29 -8.32
CA ARG A 606 30.90 1.43 -9.16
C ARG A 606 32.14 1.13 -10.00
N LYS A 607 32.45 1.99 -10.98
CA LYS A 607 33.51 1.81 -11.97
C LYS A 607 34.89 1.53 -11.35
N GLU A 608 35.18 2.08 -10.18
CA GLU A 608 36.45 1.89 -9.47
C GLU A 608 36.67 0.43 -9.03
N ASP A 609 35.59 -0.31 -8.81
CA ASP A 609 35.63 -1.71 -8.40
C ASP A 609 35.70 -2.68 -9.58
N PHE A 610 35.53 -2.22 -10.83
CA PHE A 610 35.42 -3.11 -12.01
C PHE A 610 36.60 -4.07 -12.18
N PRO A 611 37.89 -3.69 -11.96
CA PRO A 611 38.99 -4.64 -12.04
C PRO A 611 38.92 -5.77 -11.00
N GLN A 612 38.27 -5.54 -9.85
CA GLN A 612 38.05 -6.56 -8.82
C GLN A 612 36.83 -7.44 -9.14
N VAL A 613 35.82 -6.86 -9.80
CA VAL A 613 34.65 -7.57 -10.32
C VAL A 613 35.07 -8.53 -11.44
N GLU A 614 35.85 -8.06 -12.42
CA GLU A 614 36.39 -8.91 -13.48
C GLU A 614 37.24 -10.05 -12.92
N ARG A 615 38.13 -9.74 -11.96
CA ARG A 615 38.97 -10.76 -11.31
C ARG A 615 38.15 -11.86 -10.63
N ALA A 616 37.01 -11.49 -10.04
CA ALA A 616 36.05 -12.42 -9.46
C ALA A 616 35.36 -13.25 -10.55
N ALA A 617 34.75 -12.58 -11.55
CA ALA A 617 34.03 -13.23 -12.64
C ALA A 617 34.90 -14.23 -13.40
N ALA A 618 36.13 -13.85 -13.79
CA ALA A 618 37.09 -14.73 -14.46
C ALA A 618 37.41 -15.99 -13.65
N ARG A 619 37.56 -15.86 -12.32
CA ARG A 619 37.82 -17.01 -11.44
C ARG A 619 36.60 -17.92 -11.29
N ILE A 620 35.41 -17.36 -11.30
CA ILE A 620 34.16 -18.12 -11.26
C ILE A 620 33.96 -18.89 -12.56
N LYS A 621 34.10 -18.22 -13.72
CA LYS A 621 34.02 -18.88 -15.03
C LYS A 621 35.07 -19.97 -15.20
N ALA A 622 36.29 -19.76 -14.73
CA ALA A 622 37.32 -20.80 -14.76
C ALA A 622 36.97 -22.01 -13.88
N ALA A 623 36.26 -21.82 -12.76
CA ALA A 623 35.89 -22.89 -11.85
C ALA A 623 34.59 -23.61 -12.24
N PHE A 624 33.65 -22.89 -12.85
CA PHE A 624 32.29 -23.31 -13.18
C PHE A 624 31.91 -22.82 -14.59
N PRO A 625 32.55 -23.36 -15.65
CA PRO A 625 32.42 -22.82 -17.01
C PRO A 625 31.00 -22.93 -17.59
N ASP A 626 30.27 -23.97 -17.19
CA ASP A 626 28.94 -24.31 -17.72
C ASP A 626 27.81 -23.53 -17.03
N VAL A 627 28.14 -22.63 -16.09
CA VAL A 627 27.15 -21.87 -15.31
C VAL A 627 27.23 -20.39 -15.67
N MET A 628 26.07 -19.77 -15.85
CA MET A 628 25.93 -18.34 -16.09
C MET A 628 26.42 -17.54 -14.87
N VAL A 629 27.25 -16.52 -15.10
CA VAL A 629 27.69 -15.56 -14.08
C VAL A 629 27.03 -14.20 -14.31
N MET A 630 26.33 -13.69 -13.29
CA MET A 630 25.45 -12.53 -13.40
C MET A 630 25.74 -11.46 -12.34
N THR A 631 25.53 -10.18 -12.68
CA THR A 631 25.73 -9.03 -11.79
C THR A 631 24.72 -7.89 -11.99
N THR A 632 24.53 -7.08 -10.94
CA THR A 632 23.88 -5.74 -10.97
C THR A 632 24.89 -4.58 -10.90
N THR A 633 26.19 -4.87 -11.01
CA THR A 633 27.26 -3.85 -11.09
C THR A 633 26.90 -2.76 -12.11
N TYR A 634 27.14 -1.49 -11.77
CA TYR A 634 26.70 -0.32 -12.54
C TYR A 634 27.52 -0.05 -13.82
N ASP A 635 27.74 -1.09 -14.61
CA ASP A 635 28.29 -1.00 -15.95
C ASP A 635 27.17 -0.79 -16.96
N HIS A 636 26.90 0.47 -17.27
CA HIS A 636 25.87 0.86 -18.24
C HIS A 636 26.27 0.66 -19.71
N SER A 637 27.42 0.01 -19.98
CA SER A 637 27.79 -0.50 -21.30
C SER A 637 27.44 -1.99 -21.49
N PHE A 638 27.00 -2.65 -20.41
CA PHE A 638 26.74 -4.10 -20.36
C PHE A 638 27.94 -4.93 -20.87
N GLY A 639 29.14 -4.50 -20.48
CA GLY A 639 30.41 -5.15 -20.84
C GLY A 639 30.97 -4.75 -22.20
N ALA A 640 30.26 -3.97 -23.02
CA ALA A 640 30.74 -3.58 -24.36
C ALA A 640 31.90 -2.57 -24.33
N ASP A 641 31.94 -1.69 -23.33
CA ASP A 641 33.01 -0.72 -23.08
C ASP A 641 33.50 -0.86 -21.63
N SER A 642 34.04 -2.04 -21.33
CA SER A 642 34.37 -2.42 -19.97
C SER A 642 35.67 -3.20 -19.87
N VAL A 643 36.28 -3.12 -18.68
CA VAL A 643 37.33 -4.05 -18.26
C VAL A 643 36.75 -5.40 -17.83
N ILE A 644 35.44 -5.48 -17.61
CA ILE A 644 34.74 -6.72 -17.25
C ILE A 644 34.34 -7.45 -18.53
N THR A 645 35.06 -8.53 -18.85
CA THR A 645 34.87 -9.33 -20.06
C THR A 645 34.31 -10.72 -19.74
N SER A 646 34.50 -11.21 -18.51
CA SER A 646 34.14 -12.56 -18.06
C SER A 646 32.71 -12.71 -17.55
N MET A 647 31.92 -11.64 -17.51
CA MET A 647 30.50 -11.69 -17.09
C MET A 647 29.62 -12.26 -18.20
N ASP A 648 28.63 -13.10 -17.89
CA ASP A 648 27.68 -13.61 -18.89
C ASP A 648 26.41 -12.75 -18.96
N ALA A 649 25.91 -12.27 -17.81
CA ALA A 649 24.67 -11.52 -17.74
C ALA A 649 24.76 -10.24 -16.90
N TRP A 650 24.13 -9.17 -17.40
CA TRP A 650 24.02 -7.87 -16.75
C TRP A 650 22.57 -7.58 -16.37
N CYS A 651 22.33 -7.02 -15.19
CA CYS A 651 20.99 -6.75 -14.70
C CYS A 651 20.87 -5.32 -14.16
N PRO A 652 20.73 -4.30 -15.01
CA PRO A 652 20.44 -2.92 -14.58
C PRO A 652 19.02 -2.76 -14.00
N LEU A 653 18.81 -1.71 -13.21
CA LEU A 653 17.46 -1.23 -12.88
C LEU A 653 16.71 -0.91 -14.17
N THR A 654 15.39 -1.12 -14.21
CA THR A 654 14.57 -0.84 -15.40
C THR A 654 14.82 0.53 -16.05
N PRO A 655 14.99 1.67 -15.33
CA PRO A 655 15.27 2.96 -15.97
C PRO A 655 16.67 3.09 -16.59
N ARG A 656 17.56 2.13 -16.32
CA ARG A 656 18.91 2.04 -16.87
C ARG A 656 19.02 0.98 -17.97
N TYR A 657 17.95 0.25 -18.24
CA TYR A 657 17.88 -0.67 -19.37
C TYR A 657 17.84 0.11 -20.69
N ASP A 658 18.71 -0.26 -21.62
CA ASP A 658 18.86 0.38 -22.92
C ASP A 658 18.89 -0.70 -24.00
N MET A 659 17.90 -0.67 -24.90
CA MET A 659 17.71 -1.72 -25.92
C MET A 659 18.84 -1.77 -26.95
N GLU A 660 19.42 -0.63 -27.32
CA GLU A 660 20.49 -0.56 -28.31
C GLU A 660 21.75 -1.19 -27.73
N LYS A 661 22.09 -0.83 -26.48
CA LYS A 661 23.23 -1.42 -25.78
C LYS A 661 23.01 -2.89 -25.47
N ALA A 662 21.79 -3.29 -25.09
CA ALA A 662 21.47 -4.70 -24.91
C ALA A 662 21.65 -5.49 -26.21
N THR A 663 21.27 -4.92 -27.36
CA THR A 663 21.52 -5.52 -28.67
C THR A 663 23.02 -5.68 -28.96
N VAL A 664 23.84 -4.70 -28.60
CA VAL A 664 25.31 -4.79 -28.74
C VAL A 664 25.86 -5.89 -27.81
N ALA A 665 25.42 -5.96 -26.56
CA ALA A 665 25.86 -6.97 -25.60
C ALA A 665 25.49 -8.40 -26.07
N ARG A 666 24.27 -8.61 -26.60
CA ARG A 666 23.82 -9.88 -27.17
C ARG A 666 24.66 -10.37 -28.33
N LYS A 667 25.12 -9.46 -29.20
CA LYS A 667 26.06 -9.82 -30.29
C LYS A 667 27.39 -10.37 -29.78
N HIS A 668 27.75 -10.06 -28.53
CA HIS A 668 28.93 -10.61 -27.85
C HIS A 668 28.59 -11.79 -26.93
N GLY A 669 27.42 -12.42 -27.11
CA GLY A 669 26.98 -13.58 -26.34
C GLY A 669 26.63 -13.28 -24.88
N LYS A 670 26.30 -12.01 -24.56
CA LYS A 670 25.90 -11.59 -23.21
C LYS A 670 24.37 -11.47 -23.11
N GLU A 671 23.84 -11.73 -21.92
CA GLU A 671 22.45 -11.45 -21.59
C GLU A 671 22.31 -10.09 -20.86
N VAL A 672 21.22 -9.39 -21.11
CA VAL A 672 20.85 -8.16 -20.40
C VAL A 672 19.44 -8.29 -19.85
N TRP A 673 19.39 -8.53 -18.55
CA TRP A 673 18.19 -8.64 -17.73
C TRP A 673 17.79 -7.26 -17.22
N TRP A 674 16.73 -7.19 -16.42
CA TRP A 674 16.40 -5.99 -15.66
C TRP A 674 15.82 -6.30 -14.29
N TYR A 675 15.81 -5.32 -13.39
CA TYR A 675 15.19 -5.48 -12.07
C TYR A 675 14.50 -4.21 -11.56
N ILE A 676 13.64 -4.43 -10.59
CA ILE A 676 13.04 -3.42 -9.71
C ILE A 676 13.33 -3.79 -8.25
N CYS A 677 13.16 -2.84 -7.33
CA CYS A 677 13.32 -2.98 -5.88
C CYS A 677 12.56 -1.83 -5.19
N CYS A 678 13.14 -1.26 -4.12
CA CYS A 678 12.68 -0.01 -3.51
C CYS A 678 12.72 1.21 -4.45
N GLY A 679 13.27 1.03 -5.65
CA GLY A 679 13.09 1.85 -6.84
C GLY A 679 13.03 1.00 -8.11
N PRO A 680 12.69 1.59 -9.27
CA PRO A 680 12.26 2.97 -9.43
C PRO A 680 10.87 3.20 -8.82
N ARG A 681 10.56 4.47 -8.56
CA ARG A 681 9.23 4.92 -8.11
C ARG A 681 8.48 5.52 -9.30
N HIS A 682 7.20 5.84 -9.13
CA HIS A 682 6.41 6.57 -10.12
C HIS A 682 7.20 7.76 -10.68
N PRO A 683 7.17 7.96 -12.02
CA PRO A 683 6.23 7.37 -12.98
C PRO A 683 6.59 5.98 -13.53
N HIS A 684 7.60 5.28 -13.00
CA HIS A 684 7.91 3.90 -13.42
C HIS A 684 7.03 2.86 -12.72
N ALA A 685 6.75 1.76 -13.40
CA ALA A 685 6.04 0.61 -12.85
C ALA A 685 6.84 -0.07 -11.72
N ASN A 686 6.14 -0.47 -10.66
CA ASN A 686 6.68 -1.24 -9.54
C ASN A 686 5.54 -2.02 -8.82
N MET A 687 5.85 -2.85 -7.83
CA MET A 687 4.90 -3.75 -7.15
C MET A 687 4.73 -3.44 -5.65
N PHE A 688 4.63 -2.16 -5.29
CA PHE A 688 4.24 -1.75 -3.95
C PHE A 688 2.74 -1.99 -3.71
N ILE A 689 2.32 -2.10 -2.44
CA ILE A 689 0.92 -2.41 -2.10
C ILE A 689 -0.05 -1.36 -2.66
N GLU A 690 0.32 -0.08 -2.59
CA GLU A 690 -0.49 1.05 -3.05
C GLU A 690 -0.37 1.35 -4.54
N TYR A 691 0.49 0.64 -5.27
CA TYR A 691 0.59 0.82 -6.72
C TYR A 691 -0.57 0.10 -7.41
N PRO A 692 -1.11 0.66 -8.51
CA PRO A 692 -2.12 -0.03 -9.32
C PRO A 692 -1.59 -1.40 -9.77
N ALA A 693 -2.38 -2.47 -9.59
CA ALA A 693 -1.86 -3.82 -9.84
C ALA A 693 -1.56 -4.08 -11.33
N ILE A 694 -2.21 -3.33 -12.24
CA ILE A 694 -1.91 -3.31 -13.68
C ILE A 694 -0.44 -3.03 -13.99
N GLU A 695 0.26 -2.29 -13.12
CA GLU A 695 1.68 -1.98 -13.35
C GLU A 695 2.56 -3.23 -13.30
N GLY A 696 2.23 -4.20 -12.42
CA GLY A 696 2.91 -5.50 -12.37
C GLY A 696 2.64 -6.35 -13.61
N ARG A 697 1.37 -6.40 -14.06
CA ARG A 697 0.95 -7.13 -15.27
C ARG A 697 1.59 -6.55 -16.53
N LEU A 698 1.60 -5.21 -16.66
CA LEU A 698 2.28 -4.53 -17.77
C LEU A 698 3.78 -4.74 -17.77
N LEU A 699 4.44 -4.67 -16.60
CA LEU A 699 5.88 -4.83 -16.48
C LEU A 699 6.32 -6.21 -17.01
N MET A 700 5.64 -7.28 -16.57
CA MET A 700 5.97 -8.64 -16.97
C MET A 700 5.41 -9.03 -18.35
N GLY A 701 4.37 -8.34 -18.83
CA GLY A 701 3.73 -8.57 -20.13
C GLY A 701 4.20 -7.60 -21.21
N ALA A 702 3.38 -6.58 -21.49
CA ALA A 702 3.56 -5.66 -22.60
C ALA A 702 4.90 -4.90 -22.58
N MET A 703 5.43 -4.52 -21.42
CA MET A 703 6.75 -3.88 -21.32
C MET A 703 7.87 -4.88 -21.62
N THR A 704 7.77 -6.12 -21.12
CA THR A 704 8.72 -7.19 -21.45
C THR A 704 8.71 -7.49 -22.95
N ALA A 705 7.54 -7.55 -23.58
CA ALA A 705 7.40 -7.71 -25.03
C ALA A 705 8.05 -6.54 -25.81
N LYS A 706 7.82 -5.30 -25.38
CA LYS A 706 8.34 -4.09 -26.04
C LYS A 706 9.86 -3.92 -25.90
N TYR A 707 10.36 -4.07 -24.67
CA TYR A 707 11.75 -3.77 -24.34
C TYR A 707 12.69 -4.97 -24.45
N ARG A 708 12.13 -6.18 -24.52
CA ARG A 708 12.85 -7.43 -24.78
C ARG A 708 14.03 -7.68 -23.82
N PRO A 709 13.88 -7.58 -22.49
CA PRO A 709 14.91 -8.04 -21.55
C PRO A 709 15.15 -9.55 -21.71
N ASP A 710 16.35 -10.04 -21.37
CA ASP A 710 16.64 -11.48 -21.40
C ASP A 710 16.18 -12.21 -20.13
N GLY A 711 15.87 -11.48 -19.07
CA GLY A 711 15.32 -12.02 -17.83
C GLY A 711 14.95 -10.94 -16.81
N PHE A 712 14.38 -11.36 -15.69
CA PHE A 712 13.96 -10.47 -14.60
C PHE A 712 14.52 -10.91 -13.26
N LEU A 713 14.98 -9.95 -12.46
CA LEU A 713 15.43 -10.16 -11.09
C LEU A 713 14.53 -9.42 -10.10
N TYR A 714 14.30 -10.03 -8.94
CA TYR A 714 13.77 -9.33 -7.77
C TYR A 714 14.45 -9.78 -6.49
N TYR A 715 14.89 -8.81 -5.69
CA TYR A 715 15.86 -9.07 -4.63
C TYR A 715 15.30 -9.90 -3.47
N GLN A 716 13.98 -9.88 -3.21
CA GLN A 716 13.31 -10.61 -2.13
C GLN A 716 11.78 -10.58 -2.28
N ILE A 717 11.05 -11.63 -1.87
CA ILE A 717 9.56 -11.64 -1.85
C ILE A 717 8.94 -12.10 -0.52
N SER A 718 9.75 -12.29 0.52
CA SER A 718 9.33 -12.90 1.79
C SER A 718 9.87 -12.19 3.05
N ILE A 719 9.90 -10.85 3.05
CA ILE A 719 10.14 -10.06 4.27
C ILE A 719 8.82 -9.91 5.03
N TRP A 720 8.67 -10.64 6.13
CA TRP A 720 7.45 -10.67 6.94
C TRP A 720 7.70 -10.13 8.33
N ASN A 721 7.01 -9.05 8.72
CA ASN A 721 7.19 -8.42 10.02
C ASN A 721 6.08 -8.75 11.04
N SER A 722 4.97 -9.34 10.58
CA SER A 722 3.81 -9.71 11.38
C SER A 722 4.13 -10.79 12.41
N GLN A 723 3.71 -10.58 13.66
CA GLN A 723 3.89 -11.57 14.75
C GLN A 723 3.16 -12.89 14.47
N HIS A 724 2.03 -12.83 13.79
CA HIS A 724 1.14 -13.96 13.57
C HIS A 724 0.86 -14.15 12.08
N PRO A 725 0.59 -15.40 11.64
CA PRO A 725 0.04 -15.65 10.32
C PRO A 725 -1.38 -15.08 10.21
N ILE A 726 -1.83 -14.86 8.98
CA ILE A 726 -3.21 -14.49 8.69
C ILE A 726 -4.09 -15.72 8.88
N ASP A 727 -4.87 -15.74 9.95
CA ASP A 727 -5.81 -16.81 10.31
C ASP A 727 -7.27 -16.36 10.35
N SER A 728 -7.51 -15.09 10.06
CA SER A 728 -8.81 -14.42 10.07
C SER A 728 -8.80 -13.25 9.08
N GLY A 729 -9.99 -12.83 8.67
CA GLY A 729 -10.21 -11.76 7.71
C GLY A 729 -11.66 -11.23 7.77
N PRO A 730 -12.04 -10.32 6.86
CA PRO A 730 -11.26 -9.87 5.72
C PRO A 730 -10.24 -8.79 6.11
N PHE A 731 -10.48 -8.04 7.19
CA PHE A 731 -9.53 -7.09 7.75
C PHE A 731 -8.48 -7.81 8.59
N THR A 732 -7.27 -7.94 8.04
CA THR A 732 -6.19 -8.72 8.66
C THR A 732 -5.34 -7.88 9.60
N HIS A 733 -4.60 -8.53 10.49
CA HIS A 733 -3.58 -7.88 11.32
C HIS A 733 -2.18 -7.89 10.67
N TRP A 734 -2.09 -8.23 9.37
CA TRP A 734 -0.83 -8.35 8.66
C TRP A 734 -0.18 -6.98 8.49
N ASP A 735 1.09 -6.86 8.88
CA ASP A 735 1.88 -5.65 8.70
C ASP A 735 2.27 -5.52 7.21
N PRO A 736 1.74 -4.53 6.47
CA PRO A 736 2.12 -4.32 5.07
C PRO A 736 3.56 -3.84 4.94
N ARG A 737 4.16 -3.29 6.01
CA ARG A 737 5.57 -2.89 6.03
C ARG A 737 6.47 -4.09 5.92
N SER A 738 7.44 -3.99 5.04
CA SER A 738 8.39 -5.05 4.72
C SER A 738 9.82 -4.53 4.87
N TRP A 739 10.48 -4.13 3.79
CA TRP A 739 11.81 -3.53 3.85
C TRP A 739 11.75 -2.08 4.34
N THR A 740 12.49 -1.77 5.40
CA THR A 740 12.51 -0.42 6.03
C THR A 740 11.12 0.14 6.34
N THR A 741 10.66 1.16 5.62
CA THR A 741 9.34 1.81 5.74
C THR A 741 8.48 1.62 4.48
N TYR A 742 8.89 0.74 3.57
CA TYR A 742 8.14 0.44 2.34
C TYR A 742 7.05 -0.59 2.62
N HIS A 743 5.91 -0.44 1.93
CA HIS A 743 4.84 -1.44 1.96
C HIS A 743 4.94 -2.35 0.73
N GLY A 744 5.07 -3.66 0.98
CA GLY A 744 5.24 -4.69 -0.05
C GLY A 744 6.61 -4.81 -0.75
N ASP A 745 7.54 -3.86 -0.57
CA ASP A 745 8.90 -4.01 -1.12
C ASP A 745 9.68 -5.11 -0.42
N GLY A 746 10.10 -6.13 -1.17
CA GLY A 746 10.68 -7.32 -0.55
C GLY A 746 9.64 -8.31 -0.03
N SER A 747 8.35 -8.10 -0.27
CA SER A 747 7.26 -8.94 0.26
C SER A 747 6.06 -9.00 -0.68
N TRP A 748 5.96 -10.09 -1.47
CA TRP A 748 4.83 -10.35 -2.39
C TRP A 748 3.95 -11.51 -1.93
N THR A 749 4.32 -12.15 -0.82
CA THR A 749 3.66 -13.34 -0.27
C THR A 749 3.21 -13.07 1.16
N CYS A 750 2.08 -13.65 1.53
CA CYS A 750 1.60 -13.65 2.91
C CYS A 750 1.66 -15.07 3.49
N VAL A 751 1.59 -15.18 4.81
CA VAL A 751 1.57 -16.47 5.50
C VAL A 751 0.21 -16.70 6.10
N GLY A 752 -0.46 -17.76 5.65
CA GLY A 752 -1.76 -18.20 6.12
C GLY A 752 -1.70 -19.14 7.31
N PRO A 753 -2.85 -19.73 7.67
CA PRO A 753 -2.98 -20.57 8.86
C PRO A 753 -1.91 -21.66 8.89
N LYS A 754 -1.31 -21.85 10.07
CA LYS A 754 -0.27 -22.87 10.34
C LYS A 754 1.04 -22.72 9.54
N GLY A 755 1.25 -21.61 8.84
CA GLY A 755 2.47 -21.36 8.06
C GLY A 755 2.36 -21.71 6.57
N THR A 756 1.13 -21.87 6.06
CA THR A 756 0.84 -22.13 4.64
C THR A 756 0.99 -20.86 3.80
N PRO A 757 1.24 -20.96 2.48
CA PRO A 757 1.32 -19.78 1.61
C PRO A 757 -0.05 -19.15 1.39
N LEU A 758 -0.08 -17.82 1.26
CA LEU A 758 -1.20 -17.07 0.72
C LEU A 758 -0.72 -16.17 -0.43
N PRO A 759 -1.44 -16.15 -1.56
CA PRO A 759 -1.15 -15.23 -2.64
C PRO A 759 -1.60 -13.82 -2.33
N THR A 760 -1.10 -12.89 -3.14
CA THR A 760 -1.49 -11.49 -3.12
C THR A 760 -1.95 -11.05 -4.49
N ILE A 761 -2.78 -10.01 -4.56
CA ILE A 761 -3.20 -9.39 -5.83
C ILE A 761 -1.98 -9.04 -6.70
N ARG A 762 -0.89 -8.59 -6.09
CA ARG A 762 0.36 -8.26 -6.81
C ARG A 762 0.99 -9.49 -7.43
N LEU A 763 1.02 -10.61 -6.71
CA LEU A 763 1.58 -11.86 -7.20
C LEU A 763 0.71 -12.48 -8.32
N GLU A 764 -0.62 -12.38 -8.24
CA GLU A 764 -1.52 -12.76 -9.34
C GLU A 764 -1.21 -11.95 -10.60
N ASN A 765 -1.20 -10.62 -10.50
CA ASN A 765 -0.95 -9.75 -11.64
C ASN A 765 0.48 -9.91 -12.21
N PHE A 766 1.46 -10.29 -11.39
CA PHE A 766 2.79 -10.68 -11.85
C PHE A 766 2.75 -11.92 -12.75
N ARG A 767 2.02 -12.98 -12.34
CA ARG A 767 1.83 -14.19 -13.16
C ARG A 767 1.04 -13.89 -14.43
N ASP A 768 -0.08 -13.17 -14.31
CA ASP A 768 -0.92 -12.81 -15.46
C ASP A 768 -0.10 -12.03 -16.51
N GLY A 769 0.86 -11.19 -16.08
CA GLY A 769 1.76 -10.48 -16.99
C GLY A 769 2.73 -11.42 -17.72
N LEU A 770 3.28 -12.43 -17.04
CA LEU A 770 4.09 -13.47 -17.70
C LEU A 770 3.25 -14.28 -18.69
N GLU A 771 2.00 -14.61 -18.34
CA GLU A 771 1.06 -15.30 -19.23
C GLU A 771 0.76 -14.43 -20.47
N ASP A 772 0.52 -13.12 -20.32
CA ASP A 772 0.39 -12.18 -21.44
C ASP A 772 1.65 -12.14 -22.32
N TYR A 773 2.84 -12.22 -21.73
CA TYR A 773 4.09 -12.32 -22.48
C TYR A 773 4.21 -13.66 -23.23
N ALA A 774 3.69 -14.75 -22.68
CA ALA A 774 3.63 -16.04 -23.37
C ALA A 774 2.77 -15.95 -24.64
N TYR A 775 1.64 -15.24 -24.60
CA TYR A 775 0.83 -14.97 -25.81
C TYR A 775 1.68 -14.29 -26.89
N TYR A 776 2.43 -13.24 -26.53
CA TYR A 776 3.30 -12.54 -27.46
C TYR A 776 4.33 -13.49 -28.10
N ARG A 777 4.99 -14.34 -27.30
CA ARG A 777 6.02 -15.27 -27.79
C ARG A 777 5.44 -16.38 -28.68
N ILE A 778 4.24 -16.85 -28.38
CA ILE A 778 3.52 -17.81 -29.24
C ILE A 778 3.14 -17.15 -30.58
N LEU A 779 2.62 -15.92 -30.57
CA LEU A 779 2.30 -15.22 -31.81
C LEU A 779 3.56 -14.99 -32.66
N GLU A 780 4.67 -14.59 -32.04
CA GLU A 780 5.95 -14.42 -32.71
C GLU A 780 6.45 -15.71 -33.36
N ALA A 781 6.49 -16.82 -32.62
CA ALA A 781 6.92 -18.11 -33.15
C ALA A 781 6.00 -18.61 -34.27
N THR A 782 4.69 -18.44 -34.09
CA THR A 782 3.68 -18.81 -35.08
C THR A 782 3.82 -17.97 -36.34
N SER A 783 4.02 -16.65 -36.20
CA SER A 783 4.25 -15.74 -37.33
C SER A 783 5.50 -16.12 -38.11
N ALA A 784 6.60 -16.44 -37.43
CA ALA A 784 7.84 -16.88 -38.09
C ALA A 784 7.62 -18.19 -38.88
N ALA A 785 6.90 -19.16 -38.30
CA ALA A 785 6.59 -20.42 -38.96
C ALA A 785 5.63 -20.25 -40.15
N VAL A 786 4.70 -19.28 -40.09
CA VAL A 786 3.84 -18.91 -41.22
C VAL A 786 4.67 -18.29 -42.34
N THR A 787 5.52 -17.30 -42.05
CA THR A 787 6.38 -16.64 -43.05
C THR A 787 7.25 -17.66 -43.80
N ALA A 788 7.89 -18.60 -43.08
CA ALA A 788 8.71 -19.65 -43.68
C ALA A 788 7.93 -20.61 -44.61
N LYS A 789 6.59 -20.68 -44.46
CA LYS A 789 5.69 -21.42 -45.35
C LYS A 789 5.09 -20.56 -46.46
N GLU A 790 4.90 -19.26 -46.26
CA GLU A 790 4.44 -18.32 -47.30
C GLU A 790 5.46 -18.24 -48.45
N GLU A 791 6.77 -18.29 -48.14
CA GLU A 791 7.85 -18.42 -49.14
C GLU A 791 7.71 -19.69 -50.01
N ARG A 792 6.87 -20.66 -49.61
CA ARG A 792 6.55 -21.89 -50.36
C ARG A 792 5.23 -21.83 -51.14
N GLY A 793 4.61 -20.64 -51.30
CA GLY A 793 3.55 -20.40 -52.29
C GLY A 793 2.10 -20.40 -51.79
N VAL A 794 1.84 -20.13 -50.51
CA VAL A 794 0.47 -19.98 -49.98
C VAL A 794 0.21 -18.52 -49.57
N PRO A 795 -0.63 -17.75 -50.29
CA PRO A 795 -0.91 -16.35 -49.94
C PRO A 795 -1.81 -16.25 -48.70
N ARG A 796 -1.35 -15.58 -47.63
CA ARG A 796 -2.10 -15.43 -46.36
C ARG A 796 -2.01 -14.01 -45.76
N GLY A 797 -1.68 -13.04 -46.62
CA GLY A 797 -1.15 -11.72 -46.24
C GLY A 797 -1.95 -10.90 -45.22
N ASP A 798 -3.27 -11.06 -45.13
CA ASP A 798 -4.09 -10.33 -44.15
C ASP A 798 -3.81 -10.77 -42.70
N TRP A 799 -3.70 -12.07 -42.44
CA TRP A 799 -3.32 -12.56 -41.10
C TRP A 799 -1.89 -12.13 -40.75
N SER A 800 -0.94 -12.30 -41.67
CA SER A 800 0.48 -11.96 -41.45
C SER A 800 0.69 -10.45 -41.25
N ALA A 801 -0.15 -9.60 -41.83
CA ALA A 801 -0.16 -8.16 -41.54
C ALA A 801 -0.70 -7.85 -40.13
N ARG A 802 -1.83 -8.47 -39.74
CA ARG A 802 -2.41 -8.34 -38.40
C ARG A 802 -1.46 -8.82 -37.31
N ALA A 803 -0.84 -9.98 -37.48
CA ALA A 803 0.14 -10.54 -36.55
C ALA A 803 1.34 -9.59 -36.36
N ARG A 804 1.91 -9.07 -37.45
CA ARG A 804 3.01 -8.09 -37.38
C ARG A 804 2.60 -6.80 -36.66
N ALA A 805 1.40 -6.29 -36.92
CA ALA A 805 0.90 -5.10 -36.25
C ALA A 805 0.72 -5.31 -34.74
N LEU A 806 0.24 -6.50 -34.32
CA LEU A 806 0.08 -6.83 -32.90
C LEU A 806 1.40 -7.11 -32.17
N MET A 807 2.45 -7.50 -32.88
CA MET A 807 3.79 -7.65 -32.29
C MET A 807 4.49 -6.32 -32.01
N GLU A 808 3.96 -5.22 -32.54
CA GLU A 808 4.33 -3.86 -32.15
C GLU A 808 3.42 -3.41 -31.00
N VAL A 809 3.93 -3.44 -29.76
CA VAL A 809 3.14 -3.08 -28.58
C VAL A 809 2.55 -1.67 -28.76
N PRO A 810 1.21 -1.53 -28.76
CA PRO A 810 0.55 -0.26 -29.03
C PRO A 810 0.94 0.85 -28.06
N GLN A 811 1.00 2.10 -28.56
CA GLN A 811 1.44 3.25 -27.76
C GLN A 811 0.42 3.63 -26.66
N ASP A 812 -0.86 3.32 -26.84
CA ASP A 812 -1.88 3.49 -25.82
C ASP A 812 -1.77 2.44 -24.70
N VAL A 813 -1.17 1.27 -24.96
CA VAL A 813 -0.84 0.26 -23.94
C VAL A 813 0.46 0.66 -23.21
N VAL A 814 1.57 0.75 -23.95
CA VAL A 814 2.88 1.18 -23.42
C VAL A 814 3.51 2.13 -24.42
N LYS A 815 3.58 3.42 -24.11
CA LYS A 815 4.31 4.41 -24.91
C LYS A 815 5.79 4.41 -24.54
N SER A 816 6.08 4.49 -23.25
CA SER A 816 7.44 4.46 -22.68
C SER A 816 7.44 3.81 -21.27
N MET A 817 8.62 3.59 -20.68
CA MET A 817 8.74 3.12 -19.28
C MET A 817 8.15 4.07 -18.22
N LYS A 818 7.72 5.26 -18.61
CA LYS A 818 7.11 6.29 -17.74
C LYS A 818 5.71 6.69 -18.17
N ASP A 819 5.23 6.20 -19.31
CA ASP A 819 3.97 6.59 -19.94
C ASP A 819 3.33 5.33 -20.53
N TYR A 820 2.34 4.81 -19.83
CA TYR A 820 1.67 3.54 -20.08
C TYR A 820 0.25 3.60 -19.51
N THR A 821 -0.64 2.74 -20.00
CA THR A 821 -2.04 2.73 -19.55
C THR A 821 -2.18 2.34 -18.08
N ARG A 822 -3.16 2.94 -17.41
CA ARG A 822 -3.70 2.44 -16.13
C ARG A 822 -5.16 2.02 -16.26
N ASP A 823 -5.66 1.92 -17.49
CA ASP A 823 -6.98 1.42 -17.85
C ASP A 823 -6.86 -0.08 -18.19
N PRO A 824 -7.39 -0.98 -17.34
CA PRO A 824 -7.47 -2.42 -17.59
C PRO A 824 -8.10 -2.79 -18.93
N GLY A 825 -9.10 -2.04 -19.39
CA GLY A 825 -9.78 -2.27 -20.65
C GLY A 825 -8.86 -2.11 -21.86
N VAL A 826 -7.90 -1.19 -21.82
CA VAL A 826 -6.87 -1.04 -22.87
C VAL A 826 -5.99 -2.29 -22.93
N LEU A 827 -5.52 -2.78 -21.79
CA LEU A 827 -4.67 -3.97 -21.74
C LEU A 827 -5.42 -5.23 -22.21
N TYR A 828 -6.66 -5.44 -21.74
CA TYR A 828 -7.47 -6.59 -22.17
C TYR A 828 -7.77 -6.56 -23.66
N ARG A 829 -8.05 -5.39 -24.26
CA ARG A 829 -8.24 -5.29 -25.72
C ARG A 829 -6.99 -5.76 -26.47
N TYR A 830 -5.81 -5.33 -26.06
CA TYR A 830 -4.55 -5.76 -26.67
C TYR A 830 -4.29 -7.25 -26.49
N ARG A 831 -4.37 -7.75 -25.25
CA ARG A 831 -4.18 -9.17 -24.93
C ARG A 831 -5.16 -10.07 -25.68
N ASN A 832 -6.45 -9.72 -25.69
CA ASN A 832 -7.46 -10.52 -26.40
C ASN A 832 -7.27 -10.46 -27.91
N ALA A 833 -6.76 -9.36 -28.47
CA ALA A 833 -6.38 -9.29 -29.87
C ALA A 833 -5.21 -10.24 -30.20
N LEU A 834 -4.21 -10.36 -29.31
CA LEU A 834 -3.16 -11.39 -29.44
C LEU A 834 -3.77 -12.81 -29.42
N GLY A 835 -4.61 -13.11 -28.42
CA GLY A 835 -5.26 -14.43 -28.29
C GLY A 835 -6.10 -14.81 -29.51
N ASN A 836 -6.93 -13.88 -29.99
CA ASN A 836 -7.74 -14.07 -31.20
C ASN A 836 -6.85 -14.30 -32.43
N CYS A 837 -5.78 -13.51 -32.61
CA CYS A 837 -4.88 -13.64 -33.74
C CYS A 837 -4.14 -14.99 -33.75
N ILE A 838 -3.70 -15.48 -32.59
CA ILE A 838 -3.12 -16.82 -32.44
C ILE A 838 -4.14 -17.90 -32.78
N ASN A 839 -5.37 -17.78 -32.26
CA ASN A 839 -6.43 -18.76 -32.48
C ASN A 839 -6.90 -18.83 -33.94
N GLU A 840 -6.82 -17.72 -34.67
CA GLU A 840 -7.11 -17.62 -36.10
C GLU A 840 -5.92 -17.96 -37.01
N ALA A 841 -4.80 -18.41 -36.44
CA ALA A 841 -3.60 -18.71 -37.21
C ALA A 841 -3.87 -19.76 -38.30
N PRO A 842 -3.31 -19.61 -39.50
CA PRO A 842 -3.56 -20.51 -40.62
C PRO A 842 -2.74 -21.82 -40.53
N ILE A 843 -2.08 -22.05 -39.39
CA ILE A 843 -1.40 -23.27 -38.96
C ILE A 843 -1.69 -23.45 -37.47
N ALA A 844 -1.44 -24.66 -36.94
CA ALA A 844 -1.45 -24.86 -35.49
C ALA A 844 -0.46 -23.88 -34.80
N PRO A 845 -0.87 -23.18 -33.73
CA PRO A 845 0.01 -22.31 -32.96
C PRO A 845 1.29 -23.03 -32.53
N VAL A 846 2.42 -22.33 -32.63
CA VAL A 846 3.74 -22.86 -32.30
C VAL A 846 4.10 -22.47 -30.88
N SER A 847 4.40 -23.46 -30.04
CA SER A 847 5.01 -23.25 -28.73
C SER A 847 6.51 -23.00 -28.91
N PRO A 848 7.04 -21.82 -28.53
CA PRO A 848 8.48 -21.56 -28.59
C PRO A 848 9.29 -22.36 -27.55
N TRP A 849 8.63 -23.11 -26.66
CA TRP A 849 9.27 -23.88 -25.58
C TRP A 849 9.33 -25.38 -25.85
N ASP A 850 8.72 -25.88 -26.93
CA ASP A 850 8.66 -27.31 -27.26
C ASP A 850 9.82 -27.77 -28.18
N GLN A 851 10.93 -27.02 -28.23
CA GLN A 851 12.08 -27.29 -29.10
C GLN A 851 13.19 -28.09 -28.43
#